data_AF-A7VAV2-F1
#
_entry.id   AF-A7VAV2-F1
#
_cell.length_a   1.000
_cell.length_b   1.000
_cell.length_c   1.000
_cell.angle_alpha   90.00
_cell.angle_beta   90.00
_cell.angle_gamma   90.00
#
_symmetry.space_group_name_H-M   'P 1'
#
loop_
_entity.id
_entity.type
_entity.pdbx_description
1 polymer ?
#
loop_
_entity_poly.entity_id
_entity_poly.type
_entity_poly.pdbx_seq_one_letter_code
_entity_poly.pdbx_strand_id
1 'polypeptide(L)'
;MFCDNCGCEIAPEVKICPVCGKKVEDMNPAGITDAGTIEDVSTTADDKAETADVMKQASDIEKNLSDAADKESADVIDTDDMEEEGTTVLKAVDLEKETSVDEDEEGTTVLNSDMLKGSAPNGIPSFQNRPMGVNNQPMQGRPMMGPNGQPMPGRPVMGPNGQPMPGRPMMGPNGQPMPGPNGEDKKKNKKKEKAPKQPKPQKAPKPPKEQNASKEKKGKGGKIALIVILIVIVLAGGGAAAIFVPKFMNYNKAEDALKNGKVDEAIDLYNKAKPIKDSKTKVNGGAYFEYAENLFAAGNFVEAADNYRKAAGLNYEGAAQKEKESYFSQAEKLYGEANYTEAADYYEKAGDVNGAADKVKECSYMNGCALEGEKKYDEAIQAFTAAGDYQDAAEKIKECYYNDAVDKMAAGDYINAKDLFVKSEYNDYADKANECLCLLAEQYVSQQDYSKAIETYGQVDSSYKDCTADIDAVRIKWAKLLSDGKDYKAAVEMYSQVTTKDMTKKINKAKSKYIKDHFDSNDETTMNYICDLRQAGYDSADDDYTALTGWFIESFVNDDKEDYKSKNDSASSDKTIYIHTMFLTENDVTMNLKGYVVYSDGTKSNEVTFGEVKDRYTTWMSIDSSQAIKGAATLYIYEIDTNRLIEKYVFTIE
;
A
#
# COMPACT_ATOMS: atom_id res chain seq x y z
N MET A 1 21.76 -18.58 17.36
CA MET A 1 22.86 -19.06 16.49
C MET A 1 22.64 -18.45 15.10
N PHE A 2 23.65 -18.26 14.27
CA PHE A 2 23.45 -17.80 12.89
C PHE A 2 23.74 -18.94 11.92
N CYS A 3 22.98 -19.03 10.83
CA CYS A 3 23.26 -20.00 9.78
C CYS A 3 24.51 -19.60 9.00
N ASP A 4 25.54 -20.44 8.96
CA ASP A 4 26.76 -20.13 8.21
C ASP A 4 26.56 -20.08 6.68
N ASN A 5 25.43 -20.59 6.18
CA ASN A 5 25.11 -20.60 4.75
C ASN A 5 24.30 -19.37 4.31
N CYS A 6 23.29 -18.97 5.07
CA CYS A 6 22.37 -17.89 4.68
C CYS A 6 22.31 -16.71 5.67
N GLY A 7 23.06 -16.75 6.77
CA GLY A 7 23.17 -15.65 7.73
C GLY A 7 21.93 -15.40 8.59
N CYS A 8 20.87 -16.22 8.49
CA CYS A 8 19.66 -16.03 9.28
C CYS A 8 19.89 -16.40 10.77
N GLU A 9 19.21 -15.70 11.66
CA GLU A 9 19.22 -16.01 13.09
C GLU A 9 18.34 -17.25 13.39
N ILE A 10 18.88 -18.21 14.13
CA ILE A 10 18.29 -19.51 14.44
C ILE A 10 18.16 -19.65 15.96
N ALA A 11 16.96 -20.00 16.41
CA ALA A 11 16.67 -20.31 17.80
C ALA A 11 17.41 -21.59 18.25
N PRO A 12 17.85 -21.69 19.52
CA PRO A 12 18.74 -22.77 19.98
C PRO A 12 18.22 -24.21 19.78
N GLU A 13 16.90 -24.38 19.61
CA GLU A 13 16.22 -25.67 19.55
C GLU A 13 16.01 -26.18 18.11
N VAL A 14 16.34 -25.37 17.10
CA VAL A 14 16.06 -25.64 15.68
C VAL A 14 17.21 -26.43 15.05
N LYS A 15 16.93 -27.67 14.64
CA LYS A 15 17.92 -28.62 14.06
C LYS A 15 18.17 -28.44 12.56
N ILE A 16 17.31 -27.68 11.87
CA ILE A 16 17.35 -27.45 10.42
C ILE A 16 17.07 -25.97 10.16
N CYS A 17 17.92 -25.30 9.39
CA CYS A 17 17.70 -23.92 9.01
C CYS A 17 16.37 -23.79 8.22
N PRO A 18 15.40 -22.96 8.65
CA PRO A 18 14.12 -22.82 7.97
C PRO A 18 14.22 -22.09 6.62
N VAL A 19 15.34 -21.42 6.36
CA VAL A 19 15.56 -20.63 5.13
C VAL A 19 16.29 -21.43 4.06
N CYS A 20 17.29 -22.23 4.43
CA CYS A 20 18.12 -22.96 3.45
C CYS A 20 18.15 -24.48 3.63
N GLY A 21 17.40 -25.03 4.59
CA GLY A 21 17.26 -26.48 4.78
C GLY A 21 18.49 -27.20 5.35
N LYS A 22 19.57 -26.48 5.69
CA LYS A 22 20.81 -27.09 6.18
C LYS A 22 20.66 -27.60 7.63
N LYS A 23 21.00 -28.87 7.86
CA LYS A 23 21.06 -29.52 9.20
C LYS A 23 22.27 -29.01 10.00
N VAL A 24 22.11 -28.85 11.31
CA VAL A 24 23.09 -28.23 12.24
C VAL A 24 24.22 -29.19 12.67
N GLU A 25 24.61 -30.16 11.84
CA GLU A 25 25.54 -31.23 12.25
C GLU A 25 27.04 -30.97 12.00
N ASP A 26 27.44 -29.75 11.60
CA ASP A 26 28.85 -29.40 11.29
C ASP A 26 29.47 -28.33 12.22
N MET A 27 29.17 -28.31 13.52
CA MET A 27 29.80 -27.36 14.46
C MET A 27 30.65 -28.05 15.54
N ASN A 28 31.98 -27.91 15.41
CA ASN A 28 32.98 -28.26 16.43
C ASN A 28 32.88 -27.27 17.63
N PRO A 29 32.79 -27.73 18.89
CA PRO A 29 32.62 -26.83 20.02
C PRO A 29 33.95 -26.17 20.39
N ALA A 30 34.12 -24.90 19.98
CA ALA A 30 35.17 -24.05 20.52
C ALA A 30 34.61 -23.19 21.67
N GLY A 31 34.90 -23.63 22.89
CA GLY A 31 35.22 -22.74 24.02
C GLY A 31 34.06 -22.08 24.75
N ILE A 32 33.51 -22.77 25.76
CA ILE A 32 33.17 -22.12 27.03
C ILE A 32 33.61 -23.03 28.17
N THR A 33 34.65 -22.59 28.85
CA THR A 33 35.15 -23.14 30.12
C THR A 33 34.26 -22.72 31.28
N ASP A 34 34.12 -23.64 32.25
CA ASP A 34 33.77 -23.47 33.67
C ASP A 34 32.44 -22.80 34.04
N ALA A 35 31.54 -23.56 34.67
CA ALA A 35 31.61 -23.83 36.11
C ALA A 35 30.31 -24.51 36.60
N GLY A 36 30.45 -25.48 37.51
CA GLY A 36 29.36 -25.82 38.44
C GLY A 36 28.98 -27.29 38.52
N THR A 37 29.81 -28.08 39.20
CA THR A 37 29.46 -29.30 39.95
C THR A 37 28.11 -29.20 40.68
N ILE A 38 27.33 -30.28 40.71
CA ILE A 38 26.96 -31.02 41.94
C ILE A 38 26.40 -32.42 41.60
N GLU A 39 26.93 -33.33 42.39
CA GLU A 39 26.70 -34.76 42.70
C GLU A 39 25.29 -35.36 42.50
N ASP A 40 25.30 -36.55 41.88
CA ASP A 40 24.87 -37.85 42.41
C ASP A 40 23.72 -37.90 43.44
N VAL A 41 22.58 -38.53 43.09
CA VAL A 41 21.78 -39.39 44.00
C VAL A 41 21.00 -40.44 43.19
N SER A 42 21.33 -41.71 43.40
CA SER A 42 20.45 -42.87 43.17
C SER A 42 19.41 -43.03 44.28
N THR A 43 18.19 -43.46 43.96
CA THR A 43 17.35 -44.45 44.71
C THR A 43 15.97 -44.52 44.02
N THR A 44 15.60 -45.61 43.34
CA THR A 44 14.84 -46.81 43.79
C THR A 44 13.45 -46.60 44.40
N ALA A 45 12.47 -47.14 43.65
CA ALA A 45 11.37 -48.04 44.07
C ALA A 45 10.04 -47.47 44.62
N ASP A 46 8.99 -48.22 44.25
CA ASP A 46 7.60 -48.30 44.75
C ASP A 46 6.61 -47.26 44.15
N ASP A 47 5.41 -47.58 43.66
CA ASP A 47 4.63 -48.83 43.70
C ASP A 47 3.38 -48.71 42.78
N LYS A 48 2.84 -49.87 42.41
CA LYS A 48 1.43 -50.20 42.07
C LYS A 48 0.86 -50.10 40.64
N ALA A 49 0.43 -51.30 40.23
CA ALA A 49 -0.36 -51.72 39.09
C ALA A 49 -1.89 -51.52 39.28
N GLU A 50 -2.63 -52.06 38.28
CA GLU A 50 -4.08 -52.05 37.99
C GLU A 50 -4.57 -50.82 37.21
N THR A 51 -5.15 -50.91 36.01
CA THR A 51 -5.87 -51.97 35.25
C THR A 51 -5.81 -51.54 33.76
N ALA A 52 -5.53 -52.39 32.77
CA ALA A 52 -6.42 -53.39 32.17
C ALA A 52 -7.80 -52.82 31.76
N ASP A 53 -7.89 -52.16 30.59
CA ASP A 53 -8.80 -52.54 29.50
C ASP A 53 -8.67 -51.59 28.29
N VAL A 54 -9.13 -52.06 27.13
CA VAL A 54 -9.32 -51.34 25.86
C VAL A 54 -8.07 -51.19 24.97
N MET A 55 -7.78 -52.23 24.17
CA MET A 55 -7.88 -52.18 22.70
C MET A 55 -7.26 -53.45 22.10
N LYS A 56 -8.07 -54.52 22.12
CA LYS A 56 -7.88 -55.72 21.31
C LYS A 56 -9.23 -56.03 20.68
N GLN A 57 -9.51 -55.46 19.52
CA GLN A 57 -10.46 -55.95 18.51
C GLN A 57 -10.59 -54.95 17.36
N ALA A 58 -9.91 -55.24 16.24
CA ALA A 58 -10.38 -54.98 14.88
C ALA A 58 -9.34 -55.57 13.89
N SER A 59 -9.12 -56.87 14.01
CA SER A 59 -8.66 -57.69 12.90
C SER A 59 -9.89 -58.43 12.34
N ASP A 60 -9.97 -58.46 11.02
CA ASP A 60 -10.80 -59.31 10.16
C ASP A 60 -12.19 -58.75 9.77
N ILE A 61 -12.27 -58.28 8.52
CA ILE A 61 -13.26 -58.58 7.46
C ILE A 61 -12.66 -58.03 6.15
N GLU A 62 -11.93 -58.88 5.42
CA GLU A 62 -12.23 -59.37 4.06
C GLU A 62 -12.04 -58.31 2.94
N LYS A 63 -11.07 -58.45 2.04
CA LYS A 63 -10.91 -59.55 1.06
C LYS A 63 -12.19 -59.75 0.25
N ASN A 64 -12.40 -58.91 -0.77
CA ASN A 64 -13.10 -59.26 -2.00
C ASN A 64 -12.86 -58.19 -3.09
N LEU A 65 -12.69 -58.66 -4.33
CA LEU A 65 -12.36 -57.94 -5.57
C LEU A 65 -10.88 -57.65 -5.84
N SER A 66 -10.08 -58.72 -5.87
CA SER A 66 -9.29 -58.98 -7.07
C SER A 66 -10.23 -59.56 -8.16
N ASP A 67 -9.86 -59.35 -9.42
CA ASP A 67 -10.35 -60.03 -10.64
C ASP A 67 -11.25 -59.18 -11.55
N ALA A 68 -10.61 -58.34 -12.38
CA ALA A 68 -11.04 -58.14 -13.78
C ALA A 68 -9.87 -57.62 -14.66
N ALA A 69 -9.52 -58.45 -15.63
CA ALA A 69 -8.92 -58.14 -16.94
C ALA A 69 -7.40 -57.91 -17.06
N ASP A 70 -6.71 -59.02 -17.30
CA ASP A 70 -5.59 -59.13 -18.24
C ASP A 70 -5.92 -58.59 -19.64
N LYS A 71 -4.90 -58.00 -20.29
CA LYS A 71 -4.64 -57.88 -21.74
C LYS A 71 -5.67 -57.19 -22.64
N GLU A 72 -5.31 -55.99 -23.10
CA GLU A 72 -5.32 -55.70 -24.54
C GLU A 72 -4.30 -54.59 -24.89
N SER A 73 -3.29 -54.97 -25.66
CA SER A 73 -2.46 -54.09 -26.47
C SER A 73 -3.26 -53.69 -27.72
N ALA A 74 -3.56 -52.41 -27.90
CA ALA A 74 -3.90 -51.83 -29.20
C ALA A 74 -3.89 -50.29 -29.10
N ASP A 75 -3.10 -49.68 -29.99
CA ASP A 75 -3.23 -48.34 -30.56
C ASP A 75 -4.19 -47.36 -29.85
N VAL A 76 -3.61 -46.46 -29.04
CA VAL A 76 -4.26 -45.19 -28.70
C VAL A 76 -3.58 -44.12 -29.53
N ILE A 77 -4.35 -43.64 -30.50
CA ILE A 77 -4.08 -42.48 -31.35
C ILE A 77 -3.77 -41.28 -30.43
N ASP A 78 -2.57 -40.72 -30.57
CA ASP A 78 -2.12 -39.48 -29.92
C ASP A 78 -3.00 -38.33 -30.47
N THR A 79 -3.80 -37.71 -29.61
CA THR A 79 -4.53 -36.46 -29.91
C THR A 79 -4.00 -35.25 -29.14
N ASP A 80 -2.81 -35.34 -28.53
CA ASP A 80 -2.25 -34.25 -27.73
C ASP A 80 -1.32 -33.30 -28.53
N ASP A 81 -1.18 -33.52 -29.84
CA ASP A 81 -0.50 -32.59 -30.77
C ASP A 81 -1.48 -31.60 -31.44
N MET A 82 -2.57 -31.23 -30.76
CA MET A 82 -3.27 -29.99 -31.11
C MET A 82 -2.54 -28.82 -30.47
N GLU A 83 -1.80 -28.10 -31.31
CA GLU A 83 -1.36 -26.73 -31.09
C GLU A 83 -2.46 -25.92 -30.43
N GLU A 84 -2.27 -25.55 -29.16
CA GLU A 84 -3.11 -24.58 -28.47
C GLU A 84 -2.70 -23.16 -28.92
N GLU A 85 -2.95 -22.86 -30.19
CA GLU A 85 -3.11 -21.49 -30.66
C GLU A 85 -4.60 -21.10 -30.58
N GLY A 86 -4.89 -20.08 -29.76
CA GLY A 86 -6.18 -19.38 -29.72
C GLY A 86 -6.65 -19.16 -28.28
N THR A 87 -6.71 -17.94 -27.74
CA THR A 87 -7.53 -16.83 -28.26
C THR A 87 -7.09 -15.49 -27.63
N THR A 88 -6.97 -14.42 -28.43
CA THR A 88 -7.96 -13.33 -28.47
C THR A 88 -8.06 -12.73 -29.88
N VAL A 89 -9.32 -12.51 -30.29
CA VAL A 89 -9.80 -12.17 -31.63
C VAL A 89 -9.67 -10.69 -31.96
N LEU A 90 -9.22 -10.34 -33.18
CA LEU A 90 -9.81 -9.27 -34.00
C LEU A 90 -9.68 -9.54 -35.52
N LYS A 91 -10.84 -9.84 -36.12
CA LYS A 91 -11.34 -9.62 -37.49
C LYS A 91 -10.74 -10.36 -38.71
N ALA A 92 -11.68 -11.07 -39.35
CA ALA A 92 -11.65 -11.81 -40.61
C ALA A 92 -11.31 -11.02 -41.88
N VAL A 93 -10.72 -11.72 -42.86
CA VAL A 93 -11.14 -11.76 -44.28
C VAL A 93 -10.80 -13.16 -44.85
N ASP A 94 -11.76 -13.73 -45.58
CA ASP A 94 -11.75 -15.03 -46.27
C ASP A 94 -10.63 -15.22 -47.32
N LEU A 95 -10.10 -16.44 -47.46
CA LEU A 95 -10.08 -17.17 -48.74
C LEU A 95 -9.67 -18.65 -48.56
N GLU A 96 -10.49 -19.53 -49.14
CA GLU A 96 -10.33 -20.99 -49.25
C GLU A 96 -9.05 -21.40 -50.01
N LYS A 97 -8.44 -22.55 -49.63
CA LYS A 97 -8.25 -23.73 -50.49
C LYS A 97 -7.41 -24.82 -49.80
N GLU A 98 -7.97 -26.02 -49.70
CA GLU A 98 -7.31 -27.26 -49.27
C GLU A 98 -6.23 -27.73 -50.26
N THR A 99 -5.14 -28.30 -49.73
CA THR A 99 -4.52 -29.56 -50.24
C THR A 99 -3.59 -30.15 -49.19
N SER A 100 -3.81 -31.43 -48.88
CA SER A 100 -2.99 -32.36 -48.09
C SER A 100 -1.65 -32.70 -48.78
N VAL A 101 -0.53 -32.73 -48.05
CA VAL A 101 0.65 -33.58 -48.34
C VAL A 101 1.44 -33.83 -47.04
N ASP A 102 1.81 -35.09 -46.84
CA ASP A 102 2.64 -35.65 -45.78
C ASP A 102 4.12 -35.17 -45.77
N GLU A 103 4.68 -35.18 -44.57
CA GLU A 103 6.05 -35.50 -44.11
C GLU A 103 7.32 -35.08 -44.90
N ASP A 104 8.23 -34.52 -44.09
CA ASP A 104 9.69 -34.64 -44.08
C ASP A 104 10.63 -33.76 -44.95
N GLU A 105 11.73 -33.46 -44.26
CA GLU A 105 13.06 -33.02 -44.66
C GLU A 105 13.44 -31.52 -44.67
N GLU A 106 14.47 -31.29 -43.85
CA GLU A 106 15.53 -30.29 -43.90
C GLU A 106 15.53 -29.30 -45.08
N GLY A 107 15.48 -28.02 -44.73
CA GLY A 107 15.73 -26.92 -45.66
C GLY A 107 16.43 -25.77 -44.96
N THR A 108 17.76 -25.84 -44.90
CA THR A 108 18.61 -24.67 -44.67
C THR A 108 18.32 -23.63 -45.75
N THR A 109 17.90 -22.42 -45.36
CA THR A 109 17.94 -21.26 -46.25
C THR A 109 18.62 -20.07 -45.59
N VAL A 110 19.66 -19.65 -46.29
CA VAL A 110 20.51 -18.49 -46.08
C VAL A 110 19.67 -17.22 -46.22
N LEU A 111 19.64 -16.38 -45.19
CA LEU A 111 19.26 -14.97 -45.35
C LEU A 111 20.53 -14.14 -45.51
N ASN A 112 20.74 -13.68 -46.74
CA ASN A 112 21.72 -12.66 -47.05
C ASN A 112 21.30 -11.31 -46.45
N SER A 113 22.31 -10.71 -45.82
CA SER A 113 22.55 -9.28 -45.62
C SER A 113 21.92 -8.39 -46.68
N ASP A 114 21.04 -7.49 -46.23
CA ASP A 114 21.14 -6.05 -46.51
C ASP A 114 19.97 -5.32 -45.84
N MET A 115 20.27 -4.56 -44.78
CA MET A 115 19.76 -3.20 -44.49
C MET A 115 20.27 -2.74 -43.10
N LEU A 116 21.60 -2.72 -42.94
CA LEU A 116 22.28 -1.94 -41.89
C LEU A 116 22.92 -0.71 -42.54
N LYS A 117 22.26 0.44 -42.42
CA LYS A 117 22.89 1.76 -42.52
C LYS A 117 22.23 2.72 -41.54
N GLY A 118 23.00 3.20 -40.56
CA GLY A 118 22.61 4.39 -39.79
C GLY A 118 23.16 4.48 -38.37
N SER A 119 24.48 4.57 -38.25
CA SER A 119 25.28 5.30 -37.25
C SER A 119 24.66 5.71 -35.90
N ALA A 120 25.31 5.27 -34.82
CA ALA A 120 25.26 5.91 -33.50
C ALA A 120 25.71 7.39 -33.56
N PRO A 121 25.30 8.19 -32.56
CA PRO A 121 26.36 8.86 -31.79
C PRO A 121 26.14 8.88 -30.27
N ASN A 122 27.24 8.62 -29.56
CA ASN A 122 27.53 9.12 -28.22
C ASN A 122 27.38 10.65 -28.15
N GLY A 123 26.94 11.16 -27.01
CA GLY A 123 27.14 12.57 -26.66
C GLY A 123 26.18 13.11 -25.61
N ILE A 124 26.58 13.03 -24.34
CA ILE A 124 26.04 13.87 -23.25
C ILE A 124 26.47 15.33 -23.52
N PRO A 125 25.59 16.32 -23.31
CA PRO A 125 26.03 17.62 -22.86
C PRO A 125 25.49 17.93 -21.46
N SER A 126 26.43 18.24 -20.58
CA SER A 126 26.25 19.03 -19.37
C SER A 126 25.83 20.45 -19.71
N PHE A 127 24.86 21.05 -19.00
CA PHE A 127 24.83 22.51 -18.86
C PHE A 127 24.30 23.01 -17.51
N GLN A 128 25.08 23.96 -17.02
CA GLN A 128 25.04 24.68 -15.77
C GLN A 128 24.00 25.81 -15.78
N ASN A 129 23.24 25.90 -14.69
CA ASN A 129 22.70 27.08 -13.98
C ASN A 129 22.61 28.50 -14.62
N ARG A 130 21.42 29.10 -14.41
CA ARG A 130 21.02 30.51 -14.08
C ARG A 130 20.60 31.51 -15.21
N PRO A 131 19.83 32.59 -14.90
CA PRO A 131 18.48 32.69 -14.30
C PRO A 131 17.59 33.73 -15.08
N MET A 132 16.46 34.18 -14.49
CA MET A 132 15.52 35.28 -14.91
C MET A 132 14.25 34.78 -15.62
N GLY A 133 13.02 35.22 -15.32
CA GLY A 133 12.54 36.30 -14.46
C GLY A 133 11.00 36.30 -14.40
N VAL A 134 10.47 36.97 -13.39
CA VAL A 134 9.06 37.10 -12.99
C VAL A 134 8.22 37.81 -14.06
N ASN A 135 7.03 37.28 -14.39
CA ASN A 135 5.85 38.14 -14.62
C ASN A 135 4.51 37.38 -14.43
N ASN A 136 3.69 37.91 -13.53
CA ASN A 136 2.30 37.54 -13.27
C ASN A 136 1.38 37.99 -14.40
N GLN A 137 0.45 37.14 -14.87
CA GLN A 137 -0.99 37.46 -15.08
C GLN A 137 -1.82 36.18 -15.34
N PRO A 138 -3.05 36.06 -14.77
CA PRO A 138 -3.89 34.87 -14.90
C PRO A 138 -4.76 34.87 -16.18
N MET A 139 -4.82 33.74 -16.89
CA MET A 139 -5.82 33.50 -17.94
C MET A 139 -7.17 33.12 -17.32
N GLN A 140 -8.22 33.88 -17.66
CA GLN A 140 -9.61 33.57 -17.33
C GLN A 140 -10.11 32.37 -18.14
N GLY A 141 -10.65 31.36 -17.44
CA GLY A 141 -11.20 30.14 -18.02
C GLY A 141 -12.48 30.38 -18.85
N ARG A 142 -12.57 29.68 -19.98
CA ARG A 142 -13.80 29.55 -20.79
C ARG A 142 -14.66 28.38 -20.26
N PRO A 143 -16.00 28.46 -20.31
CA PRO A 143 -16.87 27.34 -19.97
C PRO A 143 -16.89 26.27 -21.07
N MET A 144 -16.86 24.99 -20.68
CA MET A 144 -17.08 23.83 -21.56
C MET A 144 -18.57 23.66 -21.89
N MET A 145 -18.90 23.43 -23.16
CA MET A 145 -20.26 23.21 -23.68
C MET A 145 -20.49 21.73 -24.04
N GLY A 146 -21.68 21.21 -23.75
CA GLY A 146 -22.12 19.88 -24.21
C GLY A 146 -22.70 19.89 -25.64
N PRO A 147 -23.00 18.71 -26.22
CA PRO A 147 -23.26 18.54 -27.67
C PRO A 147 -24.50 19.26 -28.23
N ASN A 148 -25.39 19.80 -27.38
CA ASN A 148 -26.59 20.55 -27.80
C ASN A 148 -26.60 22.03 -27.35
N GLY A 149 -25.45 22.59 -26.94
CA GLY A 149 -25.30 24.05 -26.77
C GLY A 149 -26.07 24.69 -25.60
N GLN A 150 -26.45 23.93 -24.57
CA GLN A 150 -26.99 24.46 -23.31
C GLN A 150 -26.00 24.26 -22.15
N PRO A 151 -25.87 25.24 -21.22
CA PRO A 151 -25.06 25.08 -20.02
C PRO A 151 -25.70 24.08 -19.06
N MET A 152 -24.91 23.13 -18.55
CA MET A 152 -25.36 22.12 -17.57
C MET A 152 -25.71 22.79 -16.22
N PRO A 153 -26.90 22.54 -15.64
CA PRO A 153 -27.17 22.89 -14.25
C PRO A 153 -26.38 21.96 -13.32
N GLY A 154 -25.58 22.53 -12.43
CA GLY A 154 -24.85 21.79 -11.40
C GLY A 154 -25.79 20.99 -10.48
N ARG A 155 -25.33 19.82 -10.05
CA ARG A 155 -26.04 18.91 -9.12
C ARG A 155 -26.29 19.60 -7.76
N PRO A 156 -27.41 19.35 -7.07
CA PRO A 156 -27.64 19.90 -5.74
C PRO A 156 -26.68 19.28 -4.71
N VAL A 157 -26.04 20.12 -3.90
CA VAL A 157 -25.26 19.68 -2.73
C VAL A 157 -26.22 19.30 -1.61
N MET A 158 -26.09 18.08 -1.08
CA MET A 158 -26.84 17.62 0.11
C MET A 158 -26.04 17.91 1.39
N GLY A 159 -26.75 18.25 2.47
CA GLY A 159 -26.17 18.34 3.81
C GLY A 159 -26.11 16.99 4.54
N PRO A 160 -25.52 16.93 5.75
CA PRO A 160 -25.10 15.69 6.42
C PRO A 160 -26.22 14.70 6.80
N ASN A 161 -27.50 15.08 6.69
CA ASN A 161 -28.66 14.22 6.96
C ASN A 161 -29.55 13.95 5.72
N GLY A 162 -29.05 14.18 4.50
CA GLY A 162 -29.75 13.77 3.27
C GLY A 162 -30.96 14.61 2.86
N GLN A 163 -31.09 15.86 3.33
CA GLN A 163 -32.09 16.82 2.81
C GLN A 163 -31.44 17.94 1.99
N PRO A 164 -32.08 18.40 0.89
CA PRO A 164 -31.58 19.53 0.10
C PRO A 164 -31.80 20.87 0.82
N MET A 165 -30.76 21.70 0.89
CA MET A 165 -30.82 23.01 1.53
C MET A 165 -31.70 24.02 0.77
N PRO A 166 -32.57 24.80 1.44
CA PRO A 166 -33.31 25.88 0.79
C PRO A 166 -32.43 27.11 0.58
N GLY A 167 -32.26 27.53 -0.68
CA GLY A 167 -31.49 28.73 -1.05
C GLY A 167 -32.11 30.03 -0.50
N ARG A 168 -31.27 30.93 -0.01
CA ARG A 168 -31.64 32.31 0.37
C ARG A 168 -31.86 33.19 -0.87
N PRO A 169 -32.76 34.20 -0.80
CA PRO A 169 -33.14 34.99 -1.96
C PRO A 169 -32.04 35.95 -2.41
N MET A 170 -31.81 36.06 -3.73
CA MET A 170 -30.92 37.03 -4.35
C MET A 170 -31.38 38.47 -4.06
N MET A 171 -30.44 39.33 -3.65
CA MET A 171 -30.63 40.78 -3.55
C MET A 171 -30.26 41.45 -4.87
N GLY A 172 -31.06 42.43 -5.29
CA GLY A 172 -30.69 43.35 -6.37
C GLY A 172 -29.75 44.47 -5.89
N PRO A 173 -29.16 45.26 -6.82
CA PRO A 173 -28.03 46.16 -6.53
C PRO A 173 -28.27 47.27 -5.49
N ASN A 174 -29.52 47.53 -5.09
CA ASN A 174 -29.88 48.55 -4.09
C ASN A 174 -30.57 47.98 -2.83
N GLY A 175 -30.43 46.68 -2.53
CA GLY A 175 -30.68 46.15 -1.18
C GLY A 175 -32.13 46.15 -0.69
N GLN A 176 -33.15 46.09 -1.55
CA GLN A 176 -34.54 45.84 -1.14
C GLN A 176 -35.15 44.58 -1.80
N PRO A 177 -35.89 43.74 -1.05
CA PRO A 177 -36.53 42.55 -1.60
C PRO A 177 -37.84 42.86 -2.35
N MET A 178 -38.07 42.21 -3.50
CA MET A 178 -39.36 42.24 -4.21
C MET A 178 -40.33 41.16 -3.68
N PRO A 179 -41.66 41.38 -3.73
CA PRO A 179 -42.65 40.36 -3.37
C PRO A 179 -43.05 39.47 -4.56
N GLY A 180 -43.10 38.15 -4.34
CA GLY A 180 -43.61 37.14 -5.29
C GLY A 180 -45.07 36.72 -5.03
N PRO A 181 -45.73 36.03 -5.99
CA PRO A 181 -47.20 35.97 -6.09
C PRO A 181 -47.86 34.73 -5.44
N ASN A 182 -49.11 34.91 -4.97
CA ASN A 182 -50.22 33.97 -4.65
C ASN A 182 -49.91 32.64 -3.91
N GLY A 183 -50.63 32.17 -2.88
CA GLY A 183 -52.05 32.26 -2.55
C GLY A 183 -52.69 30.87 -2.65
N GLU A 184 -53.16 30.27 -1.54
CA GLU A 184 -54.45 29.57 -1.35
C GLU A 184 -54.49 28.57 -0.16
N ASP A 185 -55.30 28.96 0.84
CA ASP A 185 -56.29 28.23 1.65
C ASP A 185 -56.24 26.69 1.86
N LYS A 186 -56.37 26.28 3.15
CA LYS A 186 -57.60 25.59 3.63
C LYS A 186 -57.75 25.50 5.17
N LYS A 187 -59.02 25.70 5.57
CA LYS A 187 -59.65 25.78 6.90
C LYS A 187 -59.78 24.45 7.68
N LYS A 188 -59.91 24.56 9.02
CA LYS A 188 -61.03 24.07 9.90
C LYS A 188 -60.80 24.53 11.37
N ASN A 189 -61.56 25.50 11.94
CA ASN A 189 -62.75 25.38 12.83
C ASN A 189 -62.63 24.31 13.96
N LYS A 190 -62.97 24.48 15.25
CA LYS A 190 -63.77 25.42 16.11
C LYS A 190 -63.31 25.10 17.58
N LYS A 191 -63.37 25.97 18.60
CA LYS A 191 -64.58 26.37 19.37
C LYS A 191 -64.22 27.43 20.43
N LYS A 192 -65.17 28.31 20.72
CA LYS A 192 -65.14 29.49 21.62
C LYS A 192 -65.43 29.13 23.09
N GLU A 193 -64.88 29.91 24.02
CA GLU A 193 -65.62 30.41 25.18
C GLU A 193 -65.14 31.82 25.61
N LYS A 194 -66.03 32.60 26.25
CA LYS A 194 -66.02 34.07 26.39
C LYS A 194 -65.47 34.57 27.74
N ALA A 195 -64.98 35.81 27.70
CA ALA A 195 -64.46 36.68 28.77
C ALA A 195 -65.48 37.11 29.86
N PRO A 196 -65.05 37.90 30.89
CA PRO A 196 -65.09 39.37 30.73
C PRO A 196 -64.01 40.23 31.46
N LYS A 197 -63.70 41.40 30.84
CA LYS A 197 -63.44 42.80 31.34
C LYS A 197 -62.47 43.01 32.54
N GLN A 198 -61.58 44.02 32.64
CA GLN A 198 -61.50 45.46 32.29
C GLN A 198 -60.10 46.00 32.77
N PRO A 199 -59.74 47.30 32.81
CA PRO A 199 -59.44 48.30 31.77
C PRO A 199 -57.98 48.87 31.80
N LYS A 200 -57.67 49.75 30.84
CA LYS A 200 -56.40 50.48 30.57
C LYS A 200 -55.87 51.38 31.71
N PRO A 201 -54.54 51.61 31.83
CA PRO A 201 -53.97 52.67 32.67
C PRO A 201 -53.88 54.04 31.98
N GLN A 202 -54.10 55.09 32.78
CA GLN A 202 -54.07 56.51 32.45
C GLN A 202 -52.69 57.15 32.63
N LYS A 203 -52.55 58.34 32.01
CA LYS A 203 -51.40 59.23 31.97
C LYS A 203 -50.98 59.80 33.34
N ALA A 204 -49.68 60.09 33.42
CA ALA A 204 -48.96 60.67 34.54
C ALA A 204 -49.42 62.09 34.97
N PRO A 205 -49.36 62.42 36.27
CA PRO A 205 -49.48 63.78 36.79
C PRO A 205 -48.13 64.51 36.92
N LYS A 206 -48.21 65.85 36.87
CA LYS A 206 -47.13 66.83 37.05
C LYS A 206 -46.63 66.90 38.50
N PRO A 207 -45.36 67.27 38.74
CA PRO A 207 -44.81 67.44 40.08
C PRO A 207 -45.25 68.77 40.76
N PRO A 208 -45.19 68.87 42.11
CA PRO A 208 -45.80 69.93 42.90
C PRO A 208 -44.91 71.18 43.07
N LYS A 209 -45.58 72.30 43.37
CA LYS A 209 -45.02 73.59 43.73
C LYS A 209 -44.55 73.61 45.18
N GLU A 210 -43.32 74.06 45.41
CA GLU A 210 -42.84 74.50 46.73
C GLU A 210 -43.20 75.97 47.00
N GLN A 211 -43.61 76.21 48.24
CA GLN A 211 -44.04 77.48 48.80
C GLN A 211 -42.81 78.30 49.22
N ASN A 212 -42.78 79.57 48.86
CA ASN A 212 -41.85 80.55 49.43
C ASN A 212 -42.62 81.62 50.21
N ALA A 213 -41.95 82.04 51.28
CA ALA A 213 -42.43 82.75 52.45
C ALA A 213 -42.98 84.17 52.21
N SER A 214 -43.69 84.63 53.23
CA SER A 214 -44.37 85.91 53.37
C SER A 214 -43.46 87.11 53.71
N LYS A 215 -43.78 88.24 53.05
CA LYS A 215 -43.85 89.64 53.52
C LYS A 215 -42.57 90.36 54.03
N GLU A 216 -42.03 91.18 53.13
CA GLU A 216 -41.77 92.63 53.23
C GLU A 216 -41.44 93.28 54.60
N LYS A 217 -40.25 93.92 54.68
CA LYS A 217 -40.07 95.30 55.20
C LYS A 217 -38.73 95.91 54.75
N LYS A 218 -38.78 97.19 54.37
CA LYS A 218 -37.73 98.04 53.79
C LYS A 218 -36.53 98.29 54.71
N GLY A 219 -35.33 98.33 54.13
CA GLY A 219 -34.14 99.00 54.67
C GLY A 219 -33.25 99.51 53.52
N LYS A 220 -33.07 100.84 53.42
CA LYS A 220 -32.27 101.52 52.39
C LYS A 220 -30.79 101.44 52.75
N GLY A 221 -29.95 100.96 51.82
CA GLY A 221 -28.48 101.10 51.89
C GLY A 221 -27.77 99.84 51.40
N GLY A 222 -27.24 99.86 50.17
CA GLY A 222 -26.45 98.73 49.65
C GLY A 222 -26.41 98.55 48.13
N LYS A 223 -26.45 99.62 47.32
CA LYS A 223 -26.33 99.51 45.85
C LYS A 223 -24.89 99.32 45.33
N ILE A 224 -23.87 99.31 46.21
CA ILE A 224 -22.46 99.10 45.81
C ILE A 224 -21.98 97.66 46.10
N ALA A 225 -22.58 96.94 47.06
CA ALA A 225 -22.22 95.54 47.34
C ALA A 225 -22.78 94.55 46.28
N LEU A 226 -23.96 94.80 45.73
CA LEU A 226 -24.57 93.94 44.69
C LEU A 226 -23.86 94.06 43.32
N ILE A 227 -23.35 95.25 42.98
CA ILE A 227 -22.64 95.49 41.72
C ILE A 227 -21.24 94.87 41.76
N VAL A 228 -20.53 94.93 42.90
CA VAL A 228 -19.23 94.26 43.05
C VAL A 228 -19.39 92.73 43.08
N ILE A 229 -20.43 92.18 43.71
CA ILE A 229 -20.72 90.74 43.66
C ILE A 229 -21.12 90.30 42.23
N LEU A 230 -21.92 91.08 41.49
CA LEU A 230 -22.23 90.82 40.08
C LEU A 230 -21.01 90.95 39.17
N ILE A 231 -20.14 91.94 39.38
CA ILE A 231 -18.89 92.09 38.62
C ILE A 231 -17.91 90.97 38.97
N VAL A 232 -17.83 90.52 40.22
CA VAL A 232 -17.03 89.35 40.60
C VAL A 232 -17.63 88.05 40.05
N ILE A 233 -18.95 87.91 39.95
CA ILE A 233 -19.60 86.75 39.30
C ILE A 233 -19.46 86.80 37.76
N VAL A 234 -19.47 87.99 37.14
CA VAL A 234 -19.26 88.19 35.69
C VAL A 234 -17.77 88.10 35.32
N LEU A 235 -16.85 88.53 36.18
CA LEU A 235 -15.40 88.36 35.99
C LEU A 235 -14.93 86.94 36.35
N ALA A 236 -15.52 86.30 37.38
CA ALA A 236 -15.30 84.87 37.65
C ALA A 236 -15.96 83.98 36.59
N GLY A 237 -17.14 84.37 36.07
CA GLY A 237 -17.83 83.71 34.97
C GLY A 237 -17.13 83.91 33.62
N GLY A 238 -16.59 85.10 33.34
CA GLY A 238 -15.78 85.40 32.16
C GLY A 238 -14.40 84.74 32.20
N GLY A 239 -13.77 84.67 33.38
CA GLY A 239 -12.52 83.94 33.60
C GLY A 239 -12.69 82.41 33.43
N ALA A 240 -13.80 81.85 33.90
CA ALA A 240 -14.15 80.45 33.64
C ALA A 240 -14.41 80.20 32.14
N ALA A 241 -15.15 81.06 31.46
CA ALA A 241 -15.43 80.92 30.03
C ALA A 241 -14.16 80.93 29.15
N ALA A 242 -13.19 81.79 29.45
CA ALA A 242 -11.90 81.84 28.73
C ALA A 242 -11.07 80.55 28.84
N ILE A 243 -11.24 79.79 29.93
CA ILE A 243 -10.54 78.52 30.19
C ILE A 243 -11.32 77.33 29.60
N PHE A 244 -12.65 77.32 29.73
CA PHE A 244 -13.47 76.19 29.32
C PHE A 244 -13.81 76.18 27.82
N VAL A 245 -14.02 77.34 27.17
CA VAL A 245 -14.36 77.42 25.74
C VAL A 245 -13.28 76.78 24.85
N PRO A 246 -11.98 77.06 25.00
CA PRO A 246 -10.93 76.37 24.23
C PRO A 246 -10.90 74.86 24.45
N LYS A 247 -11.16 74.39 25.68
CA LYS A 247 -11.22 72.96 25.99
C LYS A 247 -12.39 72.26 25.32
N PHE A 248 -13.58 72.89 25.29
CA PHE A 248 -14.73 72.38 24.55
C PHE A 248 -14.51 72.38 23.03
N MET A 249 -13.84 73.41 22.48
CA MET A 249 -13.47 73.43 21.07
C MET A 249 -12.48 72.30 20.74
N ASN A 250 -11.47 72.08 21.58
CA ASN A 250 -10.51 70.98 21.40
C ASN A 250 -11.20 69.62 21.48
N TYR A 251 -12.16 69.45 22.39
CA TYR A 251 -12.96 68.22 22.48
C TYR A 251 -13.74 67.97 21.18
N ASN A 252 -14.45 68.98 20.64
CA ASN A 252 -15.21 68.78 19.40
C ASN A 252 -14.29 68.49 18.19
N LYS A 253 -13.14 69.15 18.11
CA LYS A 253 -12.13 68.84 17.08
C LYS A 253 -11.58 67.43 17.24
N ALA A 254 -11.44 66.93 18.47
CA ALA A 254 -11.02 65.57 18.74
C ALA A 254 -12.05 64.55 18.22
N GLU A 255 -13.34 64.79 18.43
CA GLU A 255 -14.42 63.95 17.87
C GLU A 255 -14.40 63.93 16.33
N ASP A 256 -14.19 65.10 15.71
CA ASP A 256 -14.08 65.19 14.25
C ASP A 256 -12.84 64.46 13.74
N ALA A 257 -11.70 64.60 14.43
CA ALA A 257 -10.48 63.86 14.10
C ALA A 257 -10.68 62.34 14.24
N LEU A 258 -11.37 61.89 15.30
CA LEU A 258 -11.66 60.49 15.55
C LEU A 258 -12.56 59.86 14.48
N LYS A 259 -13.62 60.58 14.08
CA LYS A 259 -14.50 60.16 12.97
C LYS A 259 -13.77 60.05 11.64
N ASN A 260 -12.73 60.86 11.45
CA ASN A 260 -11.88 60.82 10.26
C ASN A 260 -10.72 59.82 10.37
N GLY A 261 -10.72 58.95 11.39
CA GLY A 261 -9.69 57.93 11.62
C GLY A 261 -8.34 58.45 12.08
N LYS A 262 -8.25 59.74 12.43
CA LYS A 262 -7.02 60.35 12.94
C LYS A 262 -6.93 60.20 14.45
N VAL A 263 -6.81 58.96 14.91
CA VAL A 263 -6.91 58.61 16.33
C VAL A 263 -5.84 59.30 17.18
N ASP A 264 -4.59 59.37 16.68
CA ASP A 264 -3.50 60.04 17.41
C ASP A 264 -3.74 61.55 17.54
N GLU A 265 -4.20 62.20 16.47
CA GLU A 265 -4.59 63.62 16.50
C GLU A 265 -5.76 63.86 17.46
N ALA A 266 -6.74 62.95 17.46
CA ALA A 266 -7.87 63.00 18.39
C ALA A 266 -7.41 62.87 19.85
N ILE A 267 -6.51 61.93 20.16
CA ILE A 267 -5.95 61.73 21.50
C ILE A 267 -5.22 62.97 21.99
N ASP A 268 -4.40 63.60 21.15
CA ASP A 268 -3.72 64.86 21.50
C ASP A 268 -4.70 65.99 21.82
N LEU A 269 -5.77 66.10 21.04
CA LEU A 269 -6.83 67.09 21.23
C LEU A 269 -7.66 66.80 22.49
N TYR A 270 -8.00 65.53 22.77
CA TYR A 270 -8.65 65.13 24.02
C TYR A 270 -7.75 65.41 25.23
N ASN A 271 -6.44 65.21 25.13
CA ASN A 271 -5.49 65.51 26.20
C ASN A 271 -5.49 67.01 26.53
N LYS A 272 -5.50 67.88 25.51
CA LYS A 272 -5.66 69.34 25.65
C LYS A 272 -7.04 69.76 26.20
N ALA A 273 -8.05 68.90 26.06
CA ALA A 273 -9.41 69.15 26.53
C ALA A 273 -9.66 68.74 27.99
N LYS A 274 -8.74 68.02 28.66
CA LYS A 274 -8.95 67.52 30.03
C LYS A 274 -9.30 68.64 31.04
N PRO A 275 -10.26 68.44 31.97
CA PRO A 275 -11.12 67.27 32.18
C PRO A 275 -12.54 67.46 31.62
N ILE A 276 -12.68 67.96 30.38
CA ILE A 276 -14.02 68.13 29.76
C ILE A 276 -14.60 66.77 29.36
N LYS A 277 -15.85 66.49 29.75
CA LYS A 277 -16.58 65.26 29.43
C LYS A 277 -15.75 64.01 29.78
N ASP A 278 -15.68 63.03 28.88
CA ASP A 278 -14.94 61.78 28.98
C ASP A 278 -13.52 61.87 28.37
N SER A 279 -12.99 63.08 28.12
CA SER A 279 -11.64 63.28 27.55
C SER A 279 -10.52 62.51 28.29
N LYS A 280 -10.66 62.31 29.61
CA LYS A 280 -9.73 61.47 30.38
C LYS A 280 -9.82 60.00 29.95
N THR A 281 -11.04 59.47 29.81
CA THR A 281 -11.32 58.11 29.34
C THR A 281 -10.88 57.93 27.88
N LYS A 282 -11.12 58.91 27.01
CA LYS A 282 -10.70 58.89 25.61
C LYS A 282 -9.18 58.75 25.45
N VAL A 283 -8.41 59.55 26.20
CA VAL A 283 -6.93 59.46 26.20
C VAL A 283 -6.45 58.15 26.80
N ASN A 284 -7.16 57.61 27.79
CA ASN A 284 -6.82 56.34 28.42
C ASN A 284 -7.44 55.14 27.67
N GLY A 285 -7.29 55.10 26.34
CA GLY A 285 -7.72 53.99 25.48
C GLY A 285 -9.13 54.10 24.89
N GLY A 286 -10.00 54.98 25.39
CA GLY A 286 -11.37 55.09 24.89
C GLY A 286 -11.50 55.59 23.45
N ALA A 287 -10.57 56.42 22.97
CA ALA A 287 -10.56 56.86 21.57
C ALA A 287 -10.21 55.70 20.63
N TYR A 288 -9.18 54.91 20.97
CA TYR A 288 -8.81 53.71 20.23
C TYR A 288 -9.96 52.70 20.19
N PHE A 289 -10.63 52.48 21.32
CA PHE A 289 -11.75 51.55 21.42
C PHE A 289 -12.94 51.98 20.55
N GLU A 290 -13.35 53.26 20.59
CA GLU A 290 -14.46 53.75 19.77
C GLU A 290 -14.15 53.70 18.27
N TYR A 291 -12.92 54.01 17.87
CA TYR A 291 -12.53 53.87 16.48
C TYR A 291 -12.53 52.41 16.03
N ALA A 292 -12.05 51.49 16.88
CA ALA A 292 -12.08 50.05 16.62
C ALA A 292 -13.52 49.51 16.46
N GLU A 293 -14.49 49.99 17.24
CA GLU A 293 -15.91 49.62 17.08
C GLU A 293 -16.46 50.03 15.72
N ASN A 294 -16.09 51.21 15.22
CA ASN A 294 -16.48 51.65 13.87
C ASN A 294 -15.83 50.80 12.77
N LEU A 295 -14.54 50.47 12.91
CA LEU A 295 -13.83 49.59 11.97
C LEU A 295 -14.43 48.18 11.98
N PHE A 296 -14.75 47.64 13.15
CA PHE A 296 -15.38 46.34 13.31
C PHE A 296 -16.75 46.31 12.62
N ALA A 297 -17.58 47.34 12.83
CA ALA A 297 -18.88 47.48 12.16
C ALA A 297 -18.77 47.61 10.63
N ALA A 298 -17.64 48.13 10.14
CA ALA A 298 -17.33 48.21 8.70
C ALA A 298 -16.75 46.90 8.13
N GLY A 299 -16.48 45.88 8.96
CA GLY A 299 -15.86 44.62 8.54
C GLY A 299 -14.34 44.69 8.39
N ASN A 300 -13.70 45.78 8.84
CA ASN A 300 -12.25 45.95 8.84
C ASN A 300 -11.64 45.35 10.12
N PHE A 301 -11.79 44.04 10.27
CA PHE A 301 -11.54 43.34 11.52
C PHE A 301 -10.07 43.36 11.97
N VAL A 302 -9.11 43.24 11.04
CA VAL A 302 -7.68 43.27 11.39
C VAL A 302 -7.28 44.64 11.96
N GLU A 303 -7.70 45.72 11.30
CA GLU A 303 -7.42 47.09 11.78
C GLU A 303 -8.16 47.39 13.09
N ALA A 304 -9.38 46.85 13.26
CA ALA A 304 -10.11 46.94 14.52
C ALA A 304 -9.34 46.24 15.65
N ALA A 305 -8.83 45.02 15.42
CA ALA A 305 -8.03 44.27 16.37
C ALA A 305 -6.78 45.05 16.82
N ASP A 306 -6.05 45.66 15.87
CA ASP A 306 -4.88 46.48 16.16
C ASP A 306 -5.22 47.68 17.07
N ASN A 307 -6.35 48.34 16.85
CA ASN A 307 -6.79 49.47 17.68
C ASN A 307 -7.31 49.01 19.04
N TYR A 308 -8.03 47.89 19.13
CA TYR A 308 -8.37 47.28 20.42
C TYR A 308 -7.13 46.88 21.23
N ARG A 309 -6.10 46.32 20.58
CA ARG A 309 -4.81 46.02 21.21
C ARG A 309 -4.15 47.27 21.80
N LYS A 310 -4.15 48.38 21.05
CA LYS A 310 -3.65 49.69 21.54
C LYS A 310 -4.46 50.18 22.76
N ALA A 311 -5.79 50.04 22.73
CA ALA A 311 -6.65 50.38 23.86
C ALA A 311 -6.38 49.47 25.09
N ALA A 312 -6.17 48.17 24.87
CA ALA A 312 -5.84 47.20 25.90
C ALA A 312 -4.49 47.51 26.57
N GLY A 313 -3.49 47.93 25.79
CA GLY A 313 -2.19 48.39 26.32
C GLY A 313 -2.29 49.63 27.24
N LEU A 314 -3.41 50.36 27.18
CA LEU A 314 -3.74 51.46 28.08
C LEU A 314 -4.68 51.04 29.23
N ASN A 315 -4.87 49.73 29.43
CA ASN A 315 -5.78 49.12 30.40
C ASN A 315 -7.25 49.53 30.22
N TYR A 316 -7.70 49.75 28.98
CA TYR A 316 -9.11 49.99 28.70
C TYR A 316 -9.90 48.69 28.86
N GLU A 317 -10.95 48.72 29.69
CA GLU A 317 -11.75 47.54 30.04
C GLU A 317 -12.42 46.94 28.80
N GLY A 318 -12.38 45.61 28.68
CA GLY A 318 -12.98 44.88 27.55
C GLY A 318 -12.20 44.94 26.22
N ALA A 319 -11.19 45.79 26.09
CA ALA A 319 -10.44 45.95 24.83
C ALA A 319 -9.69 44.67 24.41
N ALA A 320 -9.03 43.98 25.34
CA ALA A 320 -8.33 42.73 25.04
C ALA A 320 -9.29 41.61 24.56
N GLN A 321 -10.52 41.60 25.08
CA GLN A 321 -11.55 40.66 24.63
C GLN A 321 -12.04 41.01 23.22
N LYS A 322 -12.25 42.30 22.96
CA LYS A 322 -12.65 42.81 21.64
C LYS A 322 -11.60 42.61 20.54
N GLU A 323 -10.33 42.68 20.88
CA GLU A 323 -9.23 42.31 19.97
C GLU A 323 -9.40 40.86 19.49
N LYS A 324 -9.59 39.92 20.41
CA LYS A 324 -9.79 38.49 20.09
C LYS A 324 -11.07 38.25 19.28
N GLU A 325 -12.18 38.91 19.64
CA GLU A 325 -13.44 38.85 18.87
C GLU A 325 -13.27 39.37 17.42
N SER A 326 -12.38 40.34 17.22
CA SER A 326 -12.04 40.87 15.90
C SER A 326 -11.27 39.83 15.07
N TYR A 327 -10.27 39.16 15.65
CA TYR A 327 -9.60 38.06 14.95
C TYR A 327 -10.55 36.91 14.63
N PHE A 328 -11.45 36.54 15.55
CA PHE A 328 -12.47 35.53 15.28
C PHE A 328 -13.37 35.91 14.09
N SER A 329 -13.80 37.18 14.02
CA SER A 329 -14.66 37.65 12.92
C SER A 329 -13.92 37.70 11.58
N GLN A 330 -12.62 38.01 11.59
CA GLN A 330 -11.76 37.89 10.41
C GLN A 330 -11.62 36.44 9.94
N ALA A 331 -11.47 35.50 10.89
CA ALA A 331 -11.36 34.09 10.61
C ALA A 331 -12.66 33.53 9.97
N GLU A 332 -13.83 33.86 10.53
CA GLU A 332 -15.14 33.47 9.96
C GLU A 332 -15.33 33.98 8.52
N LYS A 333 -14.85 35.19 8.22
CA LYS A 333 -14.88 35.74 6.86
C LYS A 333 -14.04 34.88 5.91
N LEU A 334 -12.79 34.60 6.26
CA LEU A 334 -11.87 33.78 5.46
C LEU A 334 -12.36 32.33 5.31
N TYR A 335 -12.94 31.77 6.38
CA TYR A 335 -13.56 30.46 6.35
C TYR A 335 -14.71 30.39 5.34
N GLY A 336 -15.57 31.41 5.31
CA GLY A 336 -16.64 31.52 4.31
C GLY A 336 -16.14 31.69 2.86
N GLU A 337 -14.90 32.15 2.69
CA GLU A 337 -14.19 32.25 1.41
C GLU A 337 -13.41 30.95 1.07
N ALA A 338 -13.52 29.91 1.91
CA ALA A 338 -12.77 28.65 1.84
C ALA A 338 -11.24 28.83 1.94
N ASN A 339 -10.76 29.95 2.48
CA ASN A 339 -9.36 30.16 2.79
C ASN A 339 -9.04 29.61 4.18
N TYR A 340 -9.09 28.29 4.31
CA TYR A 340 -9.04 27.60 5.60
C TYR A 340 -7.70 27.76 6.32
N THR A 341 -6.58 27.79 5.59
CA THR A 341 -5.25 27.96 6.19
C THR A 341 -5.13 29.34 6.85
N GLU A 342 -5.46 30.42 6.14
CA GLU A 342 -5.43 31.76 6.74
C GLU A 342 -6.50 31.93 7.83
N ALA A 343 -7.67 31.30 7.67
CA ALA A 343 -8.70 31.32 8.71
C ALA A 343 -8.21 30.70 10.02
N ALA A 344 -7.50 29.55 9.95
CA ALA A 344 -6.91 28.89 11.10
C ALA A 344 -5.93 29.81 11.86
N ASP A 345 -5.04 30.52 11.14
CA ASP A 345 -4.10 31.48 11.74
C ASP A 345 -4.81 32.57 12.55
N TYR A 346 -5.96 33.05 12.07
CA TYR A 346 -6.74 34.07 12.78
C TYR A 346 -7.58 33.49 13.92
N TYR A 347 -8.10 32.27 13.81
CA TYR A 347 -8.72 31.58 14.94
C TYR A 347 -7.69 31.32 16.06
N GLU A 348 -6.45 30.95 15.73
CA GLU A 348 -5.38 30.78 16.72
C GLU A 348 -5.07 32.11 17.45
N LYS A 349 -5.01 33.23 16.73
CA LYS A 349 -4.88 34.58 17.32
C LYS A 349 -6.06 34.96 18.23
N ALA A 350 -7.27 34.46 17.94
CA ALA A 350 -8.44 34.67 18.78
C ALA A 350 -8.38 33.87 20.10
N GLY A 351 -7.57 32.81 20.18
CA GLY A 351 -7.47 31.91 21.33
C GLY A 351 -8.81 31.24 21.65
N ASP A 352 -9.16 31.07 22.93
CA ASP A 352 -10.40 30.35 23.29
C ASP A 352 -11.70 31.16 23.16
N VAL A 353 -11.66 32.33 22.51
CA VAL A 353 -12.86 33.16 22.32
C VAL A 353 -13.80 32.50 21.33
N ASN A 354 -15.08 32.36 21.70
CA ASN A 354 -16.14 31.80 20.86
C ASN A 354 -15.82 30.40 20.31
N GLY A 355 -14.97 29.61 20.99
CA GLY A 355 -14.58 28.27 20.52
C GLY A 355 -13.60 28.29 19.33
N ALA A 356 -12.79 29.35 19.17
CA ALA A 356 -11.84 29.44 18.05
C ALA A 356 -10.86 28.26 18.00
N ALA A 357 -10.45 27.71 19.15
CA ALA A 357 -9.58 26.54 19.20
C ALA A 357 -10.17 25.32 18.46
N ASP A 358 -11.48 25.07 18.61
CA ASP A 358 -12.18 24.01 17.86
C ASP A 358 -12.28 24.36 16.38
N LYS A 359 -12.43 25.65 16.06
CA LYS A 359 -12.45 26.16 14.68
C LYS A 359 -11.13 25.99 13.95
N VAL A 360 -9.98 26.03 14.64
CA VAL A 360 -8.67 25.71 14.04
C VAL A 360 -8.67 24.28 13.50
N LYS A 361 -9.13 23.32 14.31
CA LYS A 361 -9.23 21.91 13.89
C LYS A 361 -10.21 21.72 12.73
N GLU A 362 -11.36 22.40 12.79
CA GLU A 362 -12.36 22.41 11.71
C GLU A 362 -11.77 22.96 10.39
N CYS A 363 -10.99 24.05 10.45
CA CYS A 363 -10.29 24.58 9.27
C CYS A 363 -9.32 23.56 8.67
N SER A 364 -8.50 22.91 9.51
CA SER A 364 -7.58 21.86 9.07
C SER A 364 -8.32 20.71 8.39
N TYR A 365 -9.44 20.28 8.95
CA TYR A 365 -10.28 19.23 8.35
C TYR A 365 -10.84 19.64 6.98
N MET A 366 -11.43 20.84 6.90
CA MET A 366 -12.00 21.34 5.65
C MET A 366 -10.93 21.55 4.56
N ASN A 367 -9.73 21.98 4.96
CA ASN A 367 -8.58 22.06 4.07
C ASN A 367 -8.17 20.67 3.55
N GLY A 368 -8.13 19.66 4.43
CA GLY A 368 -7.88 18.27 4.06
C GLY A 368 -8.87 17.76 3.03
N CYS A 369 -10.17 17.99 3.24
CA CYS A 369 -11.21 17.60 2.29
C CYS A 369 -11.06 18.30 0.92
N ALA A 370 -10.68 19.57 0.90
CA ALA A 370 -10.45 20.30 -0.35
C ALA A 370 -9.25 19.74 -1.12
N LEU A 371 -8.13 19.48 -0.43
CA LEU A 371 -6.92 18.90 -0.99
C LEU A 371 -7.13 17.46 -1.48
N GLU A 372 -7.88 16.65 -0.74
CA GLU A 372 -8.31 15.31 -1.15
C GLU A 372 -9.12 15.37 -2.45
N GLY A 373 -10.06 16.31 -2.57
CA GLY A 373 -10.83 16.54 -3.80
C GLY A 373 -9.97 16.99 -4.99
N GLU A 374 -8.80 17.59 -4.74
CA GLU A 374 -7.79 17.92 -5.74
C GLU A 374 -6.77 16.80 -6.00
N LYS A 375 -6.93 15.63 -5.34
CA LYS A 375 -5.99 14.49 -5.36
C LYS A 375 -4.58 14.82 -4.85
N LYS A 376 -4.46 15.84 -3.99
CA LYS A 376 -3.22 16.19 -3.29
C LYS A 376 -3.16 15.42 -1.97
N TYR A 377 -3.02 14.10 -2.07
CA TYR A 377 -3.20 13.20 -0.93
C TYR A 377 -2.19 13.45 0.19
N ASP A 378 -0.92 13.72 -0.11
CA ASP A 378 0.10 14.01 0.89
C ASP A 378 -0.22 15.29 1.69
N GLU A 379 -0.62 16.37 1.00
CA GLU A 379 -1.03 17.60 1.67
C GLU A 379 -2.35 17.44 2.42
N ALA A 380 -3.29 16.65 1.89
CA ALA A 380 -4.54 16.32 2.58
C ALA A 380 -4.29 15.56 3.88
N ILE A 381 -3.40 14.56 3.86
CA ILE A 381 -3.00 13.79 5.04
C ILE A 381 -2.40 14.70 6.12
N GLN A 382 -1.54 15.65 5.74
CA GLN A 382 -0.98 16.63 6.68
C GLN A 382 -2.09 17.50 7.30
N ALA A 383 -3.05 17.96 6.51
CA ALA A 383 -4.16 18.77 6.98
C ALA A 383 -5.10 17.98 7.92
N PHE A 384 -5.44 16.73 7.58
CA PHE A 384 -6.22 15.87 8.47
C PHE A 384 -5.45 15.50 9.75
N THR A 385 -4.13 15.31 9.67
CA THR A 385 -3.29 15.11 10.85
C THR A 385 -3.34 16.33 11.78
N ALA A 386 -3.30 17.55 11.21
CA ALA A 386 -3.45 18.79 11.97
C ALA A 386 -4.86 18.98 12.56
N ALA A 387 -5.90 18.36 11.97
CA ALA A 387 -7.24 18.34 12.53
C ALA A 387 -7.36 17.43 13.77
N GLY A 388 -6.44 16.47 13.93
CA GLY A 388 -6.34 15.62 15.10
C GLY A 388 -7.56 14.72 15.30
N ASP A 389 -8.24 14.87 16.44
CA ASP A 389 -9.44 14.11 16.83
C ASP A 389 -10.75 14.74 16.31
N TYR A 390 -10.66 15.75 15.44
CA TYR A 390 -11.85 16.37 14.87
C TYR A 390 -12.54 15.46 13.86
N GLN A 391 -13.79 15.08 14.18
CA GLN A 391 -14.62 14.21 13.35
C GLN A 391 -13.91 12.88 13.01
N ASP A 392 -13.88 12.52 11.74
CA ASP A 392 -13.31 11.30 11.19
C ASP A 392 -11.94 11.54 10.52
N ALA A 393 -11.20 12.59 10.92
CA ALA A 393 -9.91 12.94 10.32
C ALA A 393 -8.92 11.76 10.26
N ALA A 394 -8.87 10.92 11.30
CA ALA A 394 -8.04 9.71 11.31
C ALA A 394 -8.44 8.70 10.22
N GLU A 395 -9.74 8.55 9.95
CA GLU A 395 -10.24 7.67 8.89
C GLU A 395 -10.01 8.30 7.51
N LYS A 396 -10.13 9.62 7.40
CA LYS A 396 -9.81 10.37 6.18
C LYS A 396 -8.35 10.24 5.75
N ILE A 397 -7.41 10.16 6.69
CA ILE A 397 -6.00 9.85 6.38
C ILE A 397 -5.88 8.49 5.71
N LYS A 398 -6.59 7.48 6.22
CA LYS A 398 -6.59 6.14 5.63
C LYS A 398 -7.20 6.13 4.24
N GLU A 399 -8.33 6.82 4.05
CA GLU A 399 -8.98 7.00 2.75
C GLU A 399 -8.05 7.68 1.73
N CYS A 400 -7.28 8.69 2.15
CA CYS A 400 -6.29 9.34 1.28
C CYS A 400 -5.21 8.37 0.80
N TYR A 401 -4.64 7.55 1.70
CA TYR A 401 -3.69 6.51 1.29
C TYR A 401 -4.30 5.49 0.34
N TYR A 402 -5.56 5.08 0.58
CA TYR A 402 -6.27 4.13 -0.29
C TYR A 402 -6.47 4.72 -1.70
N ASN A 403 -6.95 5.96 -1.78
CA ASN A 403 -7.24 6.62 -3.05
C ASN A 403 -5.96 6.93 -3.85
N ASP A 404 -4.86 7.29 -3.17
CA ASP A 404 -3.55 7.40 -3.82
C ASP A 404 -3.11 6.03 -4.37
N ALA A 405 -3.23 4.96 -3.57
CA ALA A 405 -2.91 3.60 -4.01
C ALA A 405 -3.70 3.19 -5.25
N VAL A 406 -5.01 3.48 -5.30
CA VAL A 406 -5.87 3.24 -6.47
C VAL A 406 -5.37 3.99 -7.70
N ASP A 407 -5.02 5.28 -7.55
CA ASP A 407 -4.50 6.09 -8.65
C ASP A 407 -3.13 5.56 -9.15
N LYS A 408 -2.25 5.11 -8.25
CA LYS A 408 -0.97 4.47 -8.59
C LYS A 408 -1.16 3.13 -9.31
N MET A 409 -2.08 2.30 -8.82
CA MET A 409 -2.42 1.01 -9.42
C MET A 409 -2.96 1.20 -10.84
N ALA A 410 -3.84 2.18 -11.05
CA ALA A 410 -4.37 2.54 -12.37
C ALA A 410 -3.28 3.07 -13.33
N ALA A 411 -2.21 3.65 -12.79
CA ALA A 411 -1.03 4.08 -13.55
C ALA A 411 -0.02 2.95 -13.84
N GLY A 412 -0.24 1.72 -13.34
CA GLY A 412 0.69 0.60 -13.45
C GLY A 412 1.87 0.67 -12.48
N ASP A 413 1.83 1.56 -11.49
CA ASP A 413 2.85 1.67 -10.44
C ASP A 413 2.49 0.75 -9.26
N TYR A 414 2.50 -0.55 -9.52
CA TYR A 414 2.00 -1.56 -8.59
C TYR A 414 2.82 -1.68 -7.30
N ILE A 415 4.11 -1.35 -7.35
CA ILE A 415 5.00 -1.38 -6.18
C ILE A 415 4.55 -0.30 -5.18
N ASN A 416 4.45 0.95 -5.63
CA ASN A 416 4.01 2.04 -4.76
C ASN A 416 2.54 1.88 -4.34
N ALA A 417 1.68 1.39 -5.24
CA ALA A 417 0.29 1.11 -4.92
C ALA A 417 0.15 0.09 -3.78
N LYS A 418 0.86 -1.04 -3.85
CA LYS A 418 0.86 -2.06 -2.80
C LYS A 418 1.22 -1.47 -1.43
N ASP A 419 2.31 -0.71 -1.38
CA ASP A 419 2.80 -0.11 -0.13
C ASP A 419 1.80 0.89 0.46
N LEU A 420 1.12 1.66 -0.40
CA LEU A 420 0.07 2.60 0.02
C LEU A 420 -1.20 1.89 0.48
N PHE A 421 -1.63 0.82 -0.17
CA PHE A 421 -2.76 0.00 0.32
C PHE A 421 -2.45 -0.55 1.71
N VAL A 422 -1.28 -1.15 1.91
CA VAL A 422 -0.88 -1.66 3.24
C VAL A 422 -0.87 -0.56 4.30
N LYS A 423 -0.35 0.63 3.98
CA LYS A 423 -0.36 1.79 4.90
C LYS A 423 -1.76 2.31 5.22
N SER A 424 -2.70 2.15 4.29
CA SER A 424 -4.05 2.65 4.44
C SER A 424 -4.82 1.91 5.54
N GLU A 425 -4.69 0.59 5.63
CA GLU A 425 -5.49 -0.26 6.53
C GLU A 425 -7.02 0.00 6.39
N TYR A 426 -7.46 0.40 5.20
CA TYR A 426 -8.84 0.78 4.90
C TYR A 426 -9.49 -0.21 3.93
N ASN A 427 -10.78 -0.50 4.15
CA ASN A 427 -11.58 -1.31 3.25
C ASN A 427 -10.93 -2.69 2.93
N ASP A 428 -10.73 -3.02 1.66
CA ASP A 428 -10.17 -4.25 1.11
C ASP A 428 -8.67 -4.14 0.84
N TYR A 429 -7.94 -3.32 1.62
CA TYR A 429 -6.53 -3.01 1.34
C TYR A 429 -5.63 -4.25 1.19
N ALA A 430 -5.86 -5.31 1.97
CA ALA A 430 -5.07 -6.53 1.91
C ALA A 430 -5.27 -7.26 0.57
N ASP A 431 -6.52 -7.36 0.11
CA ASP A 431 -6.86 -7.93 -1.20
C ASP A 431 -6.30 -7.07 -2.33
N LYS A 432 -6.39 -5.74 -2.22
CA LYS A 432 -5.83 -4.80 -3.20
C LYS A 432 -4.31 -4.84 -3.28
N ALA A 433 -3.63 -5.01 -2.15
CA ALA A 433 -2.18 -5.20 -2.11
C ALA A 433 -1.76 -6.50 -2.82
N ASN A 434 -2.51 -7.60 -2.61
CA ASN A 434 -2.28 -8.86 -3.33
C ASN A 434 -2.63 -8.77 -4.82
N GLU A 435 -3.68 -8.02 -5.19
CA GLU A 435 -4.01 -7.73 -6.59
C GLU A 435 -2.86 -7.00 -7.28
N CYS A 436 -2.22 -6.04 -6.59
CA CYS A 436 -1.02 -5.37 -7.11
C CYS A 436 0.15 -6.34 -7.34
N LEU A 437 0.35 -7.34 -6.48
CA LEU A 437 1.38 -8.36 -6.68
C LEU A 437 1.09 -9.21 -7.92
N CYS A 438 -0.15 -9.66 -8.11
CA CYS A 438 -0.55 -10.40 -9.31
C CYS A 438 -0.28 -9.58 -10.58
N LEU A 439 -0.73 -8.33 -10.63
CA LEU A 439 -0.54 -7.45 -11.80
C LEU A 439 0.95 -7.13 -12.04
N LEU A 440 1.73 -6.95 -10.98
CA LEU A 440 3.18 -6.75 -11.10
C LEU A 440 3.87 -7.99 -11.66
N ALA A 441 3.47 -9.19 -11.22
CA ALA A 441 3.99 -10.44 -11.76
C ALA A 441 3.66 -10.58 -13.26
N GLU A 442 2.41 -10.30 -13.66
CA GLU A 442 2.00 -10.28 -15.08
C GLU A 442 2.82 -9.25 -15.89
N GLN A 443 3.08 -8.07 -15.32
CA GLN A 443 3.94 -7.08 -15.94
C GLN A 443 5.37 -7.62 -16.14
N TYR A 444 5.96 -8.31 -15.17
CA TYR A 444 7.26 -8.96 -15.33
C TYR A 444 7.24 -10.07 -16.39
N VAL A 445 6.16 -10.86 -16.49
CA VAL A 445 5.98 -11.84 -17.57
C VAL A 445 5.98 -11.17 -18.95
N SER A 446 5.31 -10.03 -19.09
CA SER A 446 5.29 -9.27 -20.35
C SER A 446 6.65 -8.71 -20.74
N GLN A 447 7.50 -8.41 -19.76
CA GLN A 447 8.88 -7.95 -19.92
C GLN A 447 9.89 -9.11 -20.07
N GLN A 448 9.41 -10.37 -20.01
CA GLN A 448 10.23 -11.58 -19.99
C GLN A 448 11.19 -11.70 -18.79
N ASP A 449 10.92 -10.96 -17.70
CA ASP A 449 11.63 -11.09 -16.43
C ASP A 449 10.99 -12.21 -15.59
N TYR A 450 11.12 -13.44 -16.08
CA TYR A 450 10.41 -14.60 -15.55
C TYR A 450 10.80 -14.95 -14.11
N SER A 451 12.06 -14.72 -13.74
CA SER A 451 12.52 -14.92 -12.36
C SER A 451 11.76 -14.02 -11.40
N LYS A 452 11.68 -12.71 -11.70
CA LYS A 452 10.92 -11.77 -10.85
C LYS A 452 9.42 -12.05 -10.88
N ALA A 453 8.87 -12.48 -12.00
CA ALA A 453 7.46 -12.86 -12.07
C ALA A 453 7.13 -14.01 -11.10
N ILE A 454 7.94 -15.08 -11.13
CA ILE A 454 7.77 -16.24 -10.23
C ILE A 454 7.91 -15.82 -8.76
N GLU A 455 8.95 -15.03 -8.44
CA GLU A 455 9.16 -14.52 -7.08
C GLU A 455 7.97 -13.66 -6.62
N THR A 456 7.45 -12.79 -7.50
CA THR A 456 6.33 -11.89 -7.17
C THR A 456 5.03 -12.67 -6.97
N TYR A 457 4.72 -13.65 -7.80
CA TYR A 457 3.58 -14.55 -7.56
C TYR A 457 3.74 -15.32 -6.23
N GLY A 458 4.96 -15.73 -5.88
CA GLY A 458 5.25 -16.40 -4.60
C GLY A 458 5.02 -15.53 -3.36
N GLN A 459 4.89 -14.20 -3.52
CA GLN A 459 4.55 -13.28 -2.43
C GLN A 459 3.04 -13.11 -2.23
N VAL A 460 2.21 -13.55 -3.18
CA VAL A 460 0.76 -13.45 -3.08
C VAL A 460 0.27 -14.36 -1.96
N ASP A 461 -0.52 -13.81 -1.05
CA ASP A 461 -1.13 -14.57 0.03
C ASP A 461 -2.05 -15.66 -0.55
N SER A 462 -1.81 -16.91 -0.18
CA SER A 462 -2.57 -18.06 -0.68
C SER A 462 -4.06 -18.04 -0.26
N SER A 463 -4.41 -17.27 0.79
CA SER A 463 -5.80 -17.03 1.16
C SER A 463 -6.51 -16.07 0.19
N TYR A 464 -5.76 -15.21 -0.52
CA TYR A 464 -6.28 -14.36 -1.59
C TYR A 464 -6.34 -15.12 -2.91
N LYS A 465 -5.21 -15.70 -3.35
CA LYS A 465 -5.13 -16.48 -4.60
C LYS A 465 -4.00 -17.51 -4.52
N ASP A 466 -4.33 -18.77 -4.77
CA ASP A 466 -3.33 -19.79 -5.06
C ASP A 466 -2.72 -19.55 -6.46
N CYS A 467 -1.47 -19.09 -6.49
CA CYS A 467 -0.74 -18.78 -7.71
C CYS A 467 0.09 -19.96 -8.26
N THR A 468 -0.10 -21.19 -7.77
CA THR A 468 0.69 -22.35 -8.23
C THR A 468 0.57 -22.57 -9.75
N ALA A 469 -0.63 -22.46 -10.30
CA ALA A 469 -0.86 -22.60 -11.74
C ALA A 469 -0.28 -21.42 -12.55
N ASP A 470 -0.29 -20.20 -12.01
CA ASP A 470 0.30 -19.03 -12.65
C ASP A 470 1.84 -19.16 -12.71
N ILE A 471 2.45 -19.56 -11.59
CA ILE A 471 3.90 -19.82 -11.50
C ILE A 471 4.32 -20.89 -12.50
N ASP A 472 3.57 -22.00 -12.57
CA ASP A 472 3.86 -23.08 -13.51
C ASP A 472 3.70 -22.65 -14.97
N ALA A 473 2.70 -21.83 -15.30
CA ALA A 473 2.55 -21.26 -16.63
C ALA A 473 3.78 -20.41 -17.01
N VAL A 474 4.30 -19.61 -16.07
CA VAL A 474 5.53 -18.83 -16.27
C VAL A 474 6.75 -19.73 -16.47
N ARG A 475 6.92 -20.77 -15.64
CA ARG A 475 8.01 -21.76 -15.78
C ARG A 475 7.97 -22.45 -17.15
N ILE A 476 6.80 -22.88 -17.60
CA ILE A 476 6.63 -23.54 -18.90
C ILE A 476 7.03 -22.60 -20.05
N LYS A 477 6.62 -21.33 -19.98
CA LYS A 477 6.97 -20.31 -20.98
C LYS A 477 8.47 -20.03 -20.99
N TRP A 478 9.08 -19.88 -19.82
CA TRP A 478 10.52 -19.65 -19.69
C TRP A 478 11.33 -20.85 -20.20
N ALA A 479 10.96 -22.07 -19.79
CA ALA A 479 11.59 -23.32 -20.24
C ALA A 479 11.55 -23.48 -21.76
N LYS A 480 10.44 -23.09 -22.42
CA LYS A 480 10.34 -23.09 -23.89
C LYS A 480 11.39 -22.16 -24.51
N LEU A 481 11.49 -20.92 -24.03
CA LEU A 481 12.48 -19.95 -24.53
C LEU A 481 13.92 -20.41 -24.28
N LEU A 482 14.20 -21.03 -23.14
CA LEU A 482 15.50 -21.61 -22.84
C LEU A 482 15.83 -22.74 -23.83
N SER A 483 14.87 -23.63 -24.10
CA SER A 483 15.03 -24.71 -25.08
C SER A 483 15.25 -24.19 -26.50
N ASP A 484 14.51 -23.17 -26.93
CA ASP A 484 14.68 -22.51 -28.24
C ASP A 484 16.04 -21.80 -28.34
N GLY A 485 16.54 -21.26 -27.21
CA GLY A 485 17.87 -20.70 -27.06
C GLY A 485 19.00 -21.72 -26.88
N LYS A 486 18.69 -23.03 -26.98
CA LYS A 486 19.60 -24.17 -26.75
C LYS A 486 20.16 -24.30 -25.32
N ASP A 487 19.62 -23.56 -24.36
CA ASP A 487 19.90 -23.78 -22.94
C ASP A 487 19.01 -24.91 -22.39
N TYR A 488 19.26 -26.12 -22.88
CA TYR A 488 18.44 -27.28 -22.56
C TYR A 488 18.52 -27.68 -21.09
N LYS A 489 19.67 -27.46 -20.43
CA LYS A 489 19.84 -27.76 -19.00
C LYS A 489 18.89 -26.91 -18.17
N ALA A 490 18.90 -25.60 -18.40
CA ALA A 490 17.99 -24.70 -17.70
C ALA A 490 16.51 -24.98 -18.07
N ALA A 491 16.24 -25.37 -19.32
CA ALA A 491 14.89 -25.78 -19.72
C ALA A 491 14.41 -27.03 -18.95
N VAL A 492 15.25 -28.06 -18.81
CA VAL A 492 14.96 -29.26 -18.01
C VAL A 492 14.69 -28.89 -16.55
N GLU A 493 15.51 -28.02 -15.96
CA GLU A 493 15.33 -27.54 -14.59
C GLU A 493 13.97 -26.86 -14.41
N MET A 494 13.63 -25.91 -15.29
CA MET A 494 12.35 -25.18 -15.22
C MET A 494 11.15 -26.09 -15.41
N TYR A 495 11.18 -27.02 -16.37
CA TYR A 495 10.10 -27.99 -16.55
C TYR A 495 9.95 -28.93 -15.35
N SER A 496 11.05 -29.32 -14.71
CA SER A 496 11.02 -30.23 -13.55
C SER A 496 10.42 -29.60 -12.30
N GLN A 497 10.33 -28.27 -12.24
CA GLN A 497 9.70 -27.56 -11.12
C GLN A 497 8.19 -27.38 -11.29
N VAL A 498 7.62 -27.73 -12.46
CA VAL A 498 6.17 -27.66 -12.70
C VAL A 498 5.48 -28.79 -11.95
N THR A 499 4.44 -28.47 -11.18
CA THR A 499 3.74 -29.44 -10.31
C THR A 499 2.29 -29.68 -10.76
N THR A 500 1.72 -28.77 -11.53
CA THR A 500 0.31 -28.82 -11.97
C THR A 500 0.09 -29.64 -13.24
N LYS A 501 1.15 -29.96 -13.98
CA LYS A 501 1.11 -30.70 -15.25
C LYS A 501 2.28 -31.67 -15.35
N ASP A 502 2.06 -32.80 -16.00
CA ASP A 502 3.15 -33.71 -16.34
C ASP A 502 4.00 -33.11 -17.48
N MET A 503 5.27 -32.87 -17.18
CA MET A 503 6.23 -32.29 -18.12
C MET A 503 7.21 -33.32 -18.69
N THR A 504 7.03 -34.62 -18.41
CA THR A 504 7.97 -35.70 -18.77
C THR A 504 8.32 -35.71 -20.25
N LYS A 505 7.32 -35.63 -21.15
CA LYS A 505 7.57 -35.57 -22.61
C LYS A 505 8.46 -34.37 -22.99
N LYS A 506 8.26 -33.19 -22.41
CA LYS A 506 9.06 -31.98 -22.71
C LYS A 506 10.45 -32.04 -22.10
N ILE A 507 10.58 -32.58 -20.89
CA ILE A 507 11.86 -32.83 -20.22
C ILE A 507 12.69 -33.79 -21.08
N ASN A 508 12.12 -34.92 -21.50
CA ASN A 508 12.83 -35.91 -22.31
C ASN A 508 13.26 -35.35 -23.67
N LYS A 509 12.39 -34.56 -24.32
CA LYS A 509 12.74 -33.86 -25.56
C LYS A 509 13.92 -32.89 -25.38
N ALA A 510 13.95 -32.12 -24.29
CA ALA A 510 15.05 -31.22 -24.00
C ALA A 510 16.36 -31.97 -23.69
N LYS A 511 16.30 -33.07 -22.93
CA LYS A 511 17.44 -33.97 -22.69
C LYS A 511 18.00 -34.56 -23.99
N SER A 512 17.13 -35.06 -24.87
CA SER A 512 17.52 -35.62 -26.17
C SER A 512 18.21 -34.57 -27.07
N LYS A 513 17.65 -33.36 -27.15
CA LYS A 513 18.29 -32.25 -27.87
C LYS A 513 19.66 -31.87 -27.29
N TYR A 514 19.80 -31.85 -25.96
CA TYR A 514 21.09 -31.63 -25.31
C TYR A 514 22.12 -32.67 -25.74
N ILE A 515 21.76 -33.96 -25.67
CA ILE A 515 22.65 -35.06 -26.06
C ILE A 515 23.07 -34.91 -27.53
N LYS A 516 22.16 -34.57 -28.45
CA LYS A 516 22.48 -34.36 -29.87
C LYS A 516 23.47 -33.21 -30.08
N ASP A 517 23.30 -32.08 -29.39
CA ASP A 517 24.21 -30.92 -29.49
C ASP A 517 25.55 -31.15 -28.74
N HIS A 518 25.62 -32.14 -27.83
CA HIS A 518 26.78 -32.45 -26.98
C HIS A 518 27.26 -33.90 -27.11
N PHE A 519 26.97 -34.58 -28.21
CA PHE A 519 27.22 -36.02 -28.35
C PHE A 519 28.70 -36.35 -28.11
N ASP A 520 29.60 -35.58 -28.73
CA ASP A 520 31.05 -35.77 -28.61
C ASP A 520 31.65 -35.24 -27.29
N SER A 521 30.87 -34.59 -26.41
CA SER A 521 31.40 -33.99 -25.18
C SER A 521 31.77 -35.03 -24.13
N ASN A 522 31.10 -36.19 -24.15
CA ASN A 522 31.20 -37.27 -23.18
C ASN A 522 31.17 -36.78 -21.72
N ASP A 523 30.43 -35.68 -21.47
CA ASP A 523 30.36 -35.04 -20.16
C ASP A 523 29.32 -35.71 -19.24
N GLU A 524 29.44 -35.46 -17.93
CA GLU A 524 28.59 -36.07 -16.90
C GLU A 524 27.10 -35.77 -17.13
N THR A 525 26.75 -34.61 -17.69
CA THR A 525 25.34 -34.30 -17.99
C THR A 525 24.83 -35.11 -19.18
N THR A 526 25.63 -35.23 -20.25
CA THR A 526 25.30 -36.09 -21.40
C THR A 526 25.04 -37.52 -20.93
N MET A 527 25.94 -38.08 -20.12
CA MET A 527 25.79 -39.44 -19.57
C MET A 527 24.59 -39.58 -18.63
N ASN A 528 24.33 -38.60 -17.76
CA ASN A 528 23.15 -38.64 -16.89
C ASN A 528 21.85 -38.60 -17.69
N TYR A 529 21.76 -37.70 -18.68
CA TYR A 529 20.56 -37.54 -19.49
C TYR A 529 20.30 -38.75 -20.36
N ILE A 530 21.33 -39.35 -20.97
CA ILE A 530 21.11 -40.51 -21.81
C ILE A 530 20.68 -41.72 -21.00
N CYS A 531 21.24 -41.96 -19.81
CA CYS A 531 20.78 -43.03 -18.92
C CYS A 531 19.32 -42.80 -18.48
N ASP A 532 18.94 -41.56 -18.16
CA ASP A 532 17.53 -41.23 -17.86
C ASP A 532 16.60 -41.54 -19.04
N LEU A 533 17.02 -41.23 -20.27
CA LEU A 533 16.21 -41.47 -21.48
C LEU A 533 16.12 -42.96 -21.82
N ARG A 534 17.20 -43.73 -21.63
CA ARG A 534 17.19 -45.19 -21.80
C ARG A 534 16.21 -45.85 -20.84
N GLN A 535 16.27 -45.48 -19.57
CA GLN A 535 15.33 -45.98 -18.58
C GLN A 535 13.88 -45.61 -18.90
N ALA A 536 13.66 -44.44 -19.52
CA ALA A 536 12.35 -44.01 -20.00
C ALA A 536 11.93 -44.66 -21.34
N GLY A 537 12.79 -45.44 -22.00
CA GLY A 537 12.54 -45.99 -23.34
C GLY A 537 12.28 -44.93 -24.41
N TYR A 538 12.98 -43.79 -24.34
CA TYR A 538 12.68 -42.60 -25.15
C TYR A 538 13.59 -42.46 -26.38
N ASP A 539 12.98 -42.36 -27.57
CA ASP A 539 13.66 -42.10 -28.86
C ASP A 539 14.78 -43.14 -29.12
N SER A 540 15.89 -42.72 -29.74
CA SER A 540 17.09 -43.54 -30.02
C SER A 540 18.03 -43.70 -28.82
N ALA A 541 17.60 -43.50 -27.56
CA ALA A 541 18.51 -43.38 -26.43
C ALA A 541 19.43 -44.60 -26.19
N ASP A 542 18.94 -45.82 -26.41
CA ASP A 542 19.78 -47.03 -26.31
C ASP A 542 20.82 -47.13 -27.44
N ASP A 543 20.44 -46.75 -28.66
CA ASP A 543 21.34 -46.73 -29.82
C ASP A 543 22.42 -45.64 -29.65
N ASP A 544 21.99 -44.44 -29.25
CA ASP A 544 22.86 -43.30 -28.95
C ASP A 544 23.84 -43.64 -27.83
N TYR A 545 23.38 -44.35 -26.79
CA TYR A 545 24.24 -44.79 -25.69
C TYR A 545 25.25 -45.83 -26.12
N THR A 546 24.82 -46.81 -26.90
CA THR A 546 25.71 -47.83 -27.45
C THR A 546 26.77 -47.19 -28.34
N ALA A 547 26.40 -46.18 -29.13
CA ALA A 547 27.33 -45.42 -29.96
C ALA A 547 28.33 -44.58 -29.12
N LEU A 548 27.89 -43.98 -28.01
CA LEU A 548 28.75 -43.18 -27.12
C LEU A 548 29.72 -44.01 -26.27
N THR A 549 29.25 -45.15 -25.77
CA THR A 549 30.01 -45.95 -24.81
C THR A 549 30.71 -47.13 -25.47
N GLY A 550 30.16 -47.68 -26.56
CA GLY A 550 30.57 -48.96 -27.12
C GLY A 550 30.08 -50.16 -26.31
N TRP A 551 29.20 -49.94 -25.32
CA TRP A 551 28.68 -50.95 -24.42
C TRP A 551 27.16 -51.00 -24.47
N PHE A 552 26.62 -52.21 -24.39
CA PHE A 552 25.25 -52.46 -23.98
C PHE A 552 25.27 -52.84 -22.50
N ILE A 553 24.59 -52.04 -21.67
CA ILE A 553 24.57 -52.22 -20.22
C ILE A 553 23.13 -52.32 -19.74
N GLU A 554 22.85 -53.29 -18.89
CA GLU A 554 21.52 -53.49 -18.36
C GLU A 554 21.58 -53.84 -16.87
N SER A 555 20.90 -53.03 -16.06
CA SER A 555 20.78 -53.23 -14.62
C SER A 555 19.37 -53.69 -14.25
N PHE A 556 19.28 -54.54 -13.23
CA PHE A 556 18.02 -55.00 -12.66
C PHE A 556 18.23 -55.47 -11.22
N VAL A 557 17.15 -55.59 -10.45
CA VAL A 557 17.21 -56.03 -9.04
C VAL A 557 16.52 -57.38 -8.83
N ASN A 558 17.03 -58.17 -7.89
CA ASN A 558 16.45 -59.45 -7.43
C ASN A 558 16.74 -59.70 -5.95
N ASP A 559 16.08 -60.70 -5.37
CA ASP A 559 16.37 -61.22 -4.02
C ASP A 559 17.30 -62.45 -4.01
N ASP A 560 17.74 -62.88 -5.19
CA ASP A 560 18.70 -63.96 -5.40
C ASP A 560 19.91 -63.45 -6.19
N LYS A 561 21.10 -63.81 -5.70
CA LYS A 561 22.38 -63.52 -6.32
C LYS A 561 22.56 -64.25 -7.66
N GLU A 562 21.99 -65.44 -7.81
CA GLU A 562 22.19 -66.25 -9.01
C GLU A 562 21.03 -66.15 -10.01
N ASP A 563 20.00 -65.34 -9.70
CA ASP A 563 18.93 -65.02 -10.63
C ASP A 563 19.34 -63.86 -11.54
N TYR A 564 19.81 -64.21 -12.73
CA TYR A 564 20.11 -63.26 -13.81
C TYR A 564 19.03 -63.24 -14.90
N LYS A 565 17.92 -63.96 -14.70
CA LYS A 565 16.86 -64.12 -15.70
C LYS A 565 15.66 -63.25 -15.39
N SER A 566 15.27 -63.18 -14.13
CA SER A 566 14.22 -62.26 -13.68
C SER A 566 14.81 -60.86 -13.69
N LYS A 567 14.24 -59.97 -14.50
CA LYS A 567 14.69 -58.58 -14.61
C LYS A 567 13.66 -57.69 -13.95
N ASN A 568 13.74 -57.56 -12.63
CA ASN A 568 12.80 -56.74 -11.88
C ASN A 568 13.32 -55.31 -11.69
N ASP A 569 12.39 -54.39 -11.55
CA ASP A 569 12.58 -52.98 -11.22
C ASP A 569 12.20 -52.67 -9.76
N SER A 570 11.72 -53.67 -9.01
CA SER A 570 11.51 -53.58 -7.57
C SER A 570 12.06 -54.79 -6.81
N ALA A 571 12.39 -54.57 -5.53
CA ALA A 571 12.86 -55.60 -4.63
C ALA A 571 12.35 -55.39 -3.20
N SER A 572 12.09 -56.47 -2.46
CA SER A 572 11.62 -56.42 -1.08
C SER A 572 12.75 -56.07 -0.10
N SER A 573 12.50 -55.09 0.78
CA SER A 573 13.43 -54.75 1.87
C SER A 573 13.60 -55.86 2.94
N ASP A 574 12.74 -56.87 2.96
CA ASP A 574 12.82 -57.99 3.92
C ASP A 574 13.95 -58.98 3.60
N LYS A 575 14.53 -58.89 2.40
CA LYS A 575 15.60 -59.77 1.91
C LYS A 575 16.82 -58.95 1.50
N THR A 576 17.95 -59.64 1.37
CA THR A 576 19.12 -59.04 0.72
C THR A 576 18.77 -58.75 -0.74
N ILE A 577 18.95 -57.50 -1.14
CA ILE A 577 18.66 -57.04 -2.51
C ILE A 577 19.96 -57.15 -3.30
N TYR A 578 19.92 -57.84 -4.43
CA TYR A 578 21.02 -57.91 -5.39
C TYR A 578 20.71 -57.04 -6.59
N ILE A 579 21.57 -56.06 -6.85
CA ILE A 579 21.51 -55.19 -8.01
C ILE A 579 22.50 -55.76 -9.02
N HIS A 580 21.96 -56.46 -10.02
CA HIS A 580 22.71 -57.07 -11.11
C HIS A 580 22.99 -56.04 -12.18
N THR A 581 24.15 -56.12 -12.83
CA THR A 581 24.46 -55.32 -14.02
C THR A 581 25.22 -56.16 -15.02
N MET A 582 24.65 -56.25 -16.22
CA MET A 582 25.20 -56.99 -17.36
C MET A 582 25.89 -56.03 -18.30
N PHE A 583 27.08 -56.41 -18.78
CA PHE A 583 27.91 -55.64 -19.69
C PHE A 583 28.21 -56.48 -20.94
N LEU A 584 27.86 -55.95 -22.11
CA LEU A 584 28.14 -56.55 -23.40
C LEU A 584 28.83 -55.52 -24.29
N THR A 585 29.84 -55.94 -25.05
CA THR A 585 30.51 -55.08 -26.02
C THR A 585 31.00 -55.89 -27.21
N GLU A 586 30.89 -55.33 -28.41
CA GLU A 586 31.47 -55.91 -29.62
C GLU A 586 32.92 -55.49 -29.83
N ASN A 587 33.38 -54.51 -29.06
CA ASN A 587 34.74 -53.99 -29.10
C ASN A 587 35.54 -54.74 -28.03
N ASP A 588 36.72 -55.27 -28.36
CA ASP A 588 37.58 -56.00 -27.40
C ASP A 588 38.23 -55.02 -26.40
N VAL A 589 37.39 -54.33 -25.63
CA VAL A 589 37.72 -53.24 -24.69
C VAL A 589 37.33 -53.63 -23.27
N THR A 590 37.99 -53.00 -22.30
CA THR A 590 37.80 -53.27 -20.87
C THR A 590 37.58 -51.98 -20.10
N MET A 591 36.80 -52.03 -19.02
CA MET A 591 36.59 -50.89 -18.11
C MET A 591 36.84 -51.30 -16.66
N ASN A 592 37.44 -50.41 -15.87
CA ASN A 592 37.51 -50.57 -14.41
C ASN A 592 36.32 -49.86 -13.77
N LEU A 593 35.47 -50.57 -13.03
CA LEU A 593 34.21 -49.99 -12.55
C LEU A 593 34.15 -49.87 -11.03
N LYS A 594 33.49 -48.79 -10.58
CA LYS A 594 33.02 -48.60 -9.20
C LYS A 594 31.55 -48.20 -9.20
N GLY A 595 30.81 -48.48 -8.14
CA GLY A 595 29.42 -48.07 -8.05
C GLY A 595 28.89 -47.95 -6.63
N TYR A 596 27.76 -47.28 -6.51
CA TYR A 596 27.07 -47.04 -5.24
C TYR A 596 25.58 -46.80 -5.49
N VAL A 597 24.79 -46.80 -4.42
CA VAL A 597 23.35 -46.52 -4.45
C VAL A 597 23.06 -45.23 -3.69
N VAL A 598 22.13 -44.44 -4.21
CA VAL A 598 21.55 -43.27 -3.52
C VAL A 598 20.06 -43.54 -3.30
N TYR A 599 19.61 -43.39 -2.06
CA TYR A 599 18.21 -43.56 -1.68
C TYR A 599 17.44 -42.25 -1.82
N SER A 600 16.11 -42.32 -1.85
CA SER A 600 15.23 -41.15 -1.99
C SER A 600 15.39 -40.09 -0.89
N ASP A 601 15.93 -40.45 0.27
CA ASP A 601 16.23 -39.52 1.37
C ASP A 601 17.62 -38.85 1.24
N GLY A 602 18.37 -39.17 0.18
CA GLY A 602 19.72 -38.68 -0.08
C GLY A 602 20.83 -39.52 0.56
N THR A 603 20.50 -40.56 1.33
CA THR A 603 21.49 -41.47 1.92
C THR A 603 22.27 -42.17 0.80
N LYS A 604 23.58 -42.31 0.98
CA LYS A 604 24.48 -42.97 0.02
C LYS A 604 25.02 -44.27 0.61
N SER A 605 24.99 -45.36 -0.15
CA SER A 605 25.62 -46.63 0.24
C SER A 605 27.14 -46.53 0.24
N ASN A 606 27.81 -47.54 0.81
CA ASN A 606 29.23 -47.75 0.57
C ASN A 606 29.49 -47.92 -0.94
N GLU A 607 30.64 -47.41 -1.39
CA GLU A 607 31.12 -47.62 -2.75
C GLU A 607 31.70 -49.03 -2.89
N VAL A 608 31.38 -49.70 -3.98
CA VAL A 608 31.88 -51.02 -4.35
C VAL A 608 32.75 -50.89 -5.59
N THR A 609 33.95 -51.48 -5.56
CA THR A 609 34.82 -51.62 -6.73
C THR A 609 34.57 -52.99 -7.37
N PHE A 610 34.15 -52.99 -8.63
CA PHE A 610 33.91 -54.22 -9.40
C PHE A 610 35.16 -54.72 -10.14
N GLY A 611 36.16 -53.85 -10.33
CA GLY A 611 37.40 -54.18 -11.03
C GLY A 611 37.27 -54.16 -12.56
N GLU A 612 38.14 -54.89 -13.24
CA GLU A 612 38.21 -54.97 -14.71
C GLU A 612 37.06 -55.81 -15.27
N VAL A 613 36.22 -55.17 -16.09
CA VAL A 613 35.06 -55.74 -16.80
C VAL A 613 35.40 -55.94 -18.28
N LYS A 614 34.94 -57.06 -18.86
CA LYS A 614 35.20 -57.51 -20.25
C LYS A 614 33.88 -57.80 -20.98
N ASP A 615 33.95 -58.21 -22.25
CA ASP A 615 32.75 -58.68 -22.97
C ASP A 615 32.04 -59.82 -22.22
N ARG A 616 30.70 -59.79 -22.24
CA ARG A 616 29.77 -60.71 -21.59
C ARG A 616 30.05 -60.91 -20.10
N TYR A 617 30.26 -59.81 -19.40
CA TYR A 617 30.50 -59.81 -17.96
C TYR A 617 29.24 -59.40 -17.20
N THR A 618 28.97 -60.09 -16.10
CA THR A 618 27.89 -59.72 -15.17
C THR A 618 28.50 -59.49 -13.80
N THR A 619 28.11 -58.39 -13.17
CA THR A 619 28.48 -58.06 -11.79
C THR A 619 27.24 -57.82 -10.97
N TRP A 620 27.42 -57.73 -9.66
CA TRP A 620 26.35 -57.37 -8.74
C TRP A 620 26.89 -56.63 -7.53
N MET A 621 26.04 -55.82 -6.92
CA MET A 621 26.22 -55.35 -5.56
C MET A 621 25.00 -55.70 -4.72
N SER A 622 25.19 -55.86 -3.40
CA SER A 622 24.10 -56.23 -2.50
C SER A 622 23.79 -55.13 -1.49
N ILE A 623 22.52 -54.94 -1.18
CA ILE A 623 22.03 -54.18 -0.04
C ILE A 623 21.48 -55.18 0.98
N ASP A 624 22.07 -55.22 2.17
CA ASP A 624 21.54 -56.02 3.27
C ASP A 624 20.17 -55.50 3.69
N SER A 625 19.23 -56.41 4.00
CA SER A 625 17.88 -56.04 4.45
C SER A 625 17.89 -55.10 5.65
N SER A 626 18.88 -55.24 6.54
CA SER A 626 19.06 -54.35 7.71
C SER A 626 19.48 -52.91 7.36
N GLN A 627 19.95 -52.67 6.13
CA GLN A 627 20.42 -51.38 5.64
C GLN A 627 19.51 -50.80 4.53
N ALA A 628 18.52 -51.57 4.08
CA ALA A 628 17.62 -51.18 3.01
C ALA A 628 16.67 -50.06 3.46
N ILE A 629 16.62 -48.97 2.70
CA ILE A 629 15.68 -47.87 2.92
C ILE A 629 14.57 -48.01 1.87
N LYS A 630 13.32 -48.14 2.34
CA LYS A 630 12.15 -48.25 1.47
C LYS A 630 11.95 -46.97 0.64
N GLY A 631 11.47 -47.13 -0.59
CA GLY A 631 11.26 -46.05 -1.55
C GLY A 631 12.13 -46.20 -2.80
N ALA A 632 12.22 -45.12 -3.58
CA ALA A 632 13.06 -45.11 -4.78
C ALA A 632 14.54 -45.13 -4.40
N ALA A 633 15.32 -45.93 -5.12
CA ALA A 633 16.77 -45.99 -5.02
C ALA A 633 17.38 -45.89 -6.42
N THR A 634 18.60 -45.35 -6.50
CA THR A 634 19.30 -45.17 -7.78
C THR A 634 20.70 -45.73 -7.69
N LEU A 635 21.00 -46.72 -8.51
CA LEU A 635 22.35 -47.21 -8.77
C LEU A 635 23.10 -46.20 -9.64
N TYR A 636 24.34 -45.93 -9.29
CA TYR A 636 25.30 -45.22 -10.13
C TYR A 636 26.55 -46.08 -10.31
N ILE A 637 26.99 -46.30 -11.54
CA ILE A 637 28.25 -46.96 -11.87
C ILE A 637 29.13 -46.02 -12.67
N TYR A 638 30.38 -45.90 -12.25
CA TYR A 638 31.40 -45.07 -12.87
C TYR A 638 32.58 -45.91 -13.36
N GLU A 639 33.13 -45.52 -14.50
CA GLU A 639 34.45 -45.92 -14.94
C GLU A 639 35.51 -45.22 -14.09
N ILE A 640 36.37 -45.98 -13.41
CA ILE A 640 37.36 -45.49 -12.45
C ILE A 640 38.39 -44.61 -13.14
N ASP A 641 38.89 -45.04 -14.30
CA ASP A 641 40.04 -44.42 -14.97
C ASP A 641 39.70 -43.02 -15.51
N THR A 642 38.45 -42.83 -15.96
CA THR A 642 37.94 -41.57 -16.50
C THR A 642 37.06 -40.81 -15.51
N ASN A 643 36.66 -41.46 -14.41
CA ASN A 643 35.61 -41.02 -13.49
C ASN A 643 34.31 -40.64 -14.21
N ARG A 644 33.99 -41.34 -15.31
CA ARG A 644 32.80 -41.10 -16.14
C ARG A 644 31.63 -41.95 -15.65
N LEU A 645 30.44 -41.36 -15.58
CA LEU A 645 29.20 -42.12 -15.34
C LEU A 645 28.96 -43.06 -16.53
N ILE A 646 28.77 -44.34 -16.25
CA ILE A 646 28.52 -45.37 -17.25
C ILE A 646 27.10 -45.90 -17.14
N GLU A 647 26.57 -46.09 -15.93
CA GLU A 647 25.20 -46.58 -15.74
C GLU A 647 24.50 -45.83 -14.62
N LYS A 648 23.23 -45.49 -14.85
CA LYS A 648 22.32 -44.94 -13.85
C LYS A 648 21.00 -45.68 -13.96
N TYR A 649 20.60 -46.34 -12.87
CA TYR A 649 19.42 -47.20 -12.86
C TYR A 649 18.56 -46.95 -11.63
N VAL A 650 17.33 -46.49 -11.83
CA VAL A 650 16.34 -46.30 -10.75
C VAL A 650 15.55 -47.59 -10.52
N PHE A 651 15.36 -47.97 -9.26
CA PHE A 651 14.54 -49.12 -8.86
C PHE A 651 13.80 -48.82 -7.55
N THR A 652 12.80 -49.64 -7.22
CA THR A 652 11.97 -49.46 -6.01
C THR A 652 12.32 -50.50 -4.95
N ILE A 653 12.48 -50.04 -3.71
CA ILE A 653 12.61 -50.92 -2.54
C ILE A 653 11.29 -50.92 -1.77
N GLU A 654 10.63 -52.07 -1.72
CA GLU A 654 9.29 -52.25 -1.12
C GLU A 654 9.30 -52.56 0.38
#